data_AF-A0A947QCP6-F1
#
_entry.id   AF-A0A947QCP6-F1
#
_cell.length_a   1.000
_cell.length_b   1.000
_cell.length_c   1.000
_cell.angle_alpha   90.00
_cell.angle_beta   90.00
_cell.angle_gamma   90.00
#
_symmetry.space_group_name_H-M   'P 1'
#
loop_
_entity.id
_entity.type
_entity.pdbx_description
1 polymer ?
#
loop_
_entity_poly.entity_id
_entity_poly.type
_entity_poly.pdbx_seq_one_letter_code
_entity_poly.pdbx_strand_id
1 'polypeptide(L)'
;MATILKFDIRTNYRDPIDVDSDKSVFKGRDELIQKFKNVILNRKAACVLIGGARGIGKTSFVKEVLRQIKHSKNKKSLIVLEATLASIAKGGSIRKKVLNSLTRSLYLTLNKSKWKGVKSNTKDILEGLYQKSYYSEFKDKNISELVKKQSSYHEEKETQETIIKWDIGSSVKLFLKWLSGGFGFWLLADMLTRFYPNPNPWVMIILFLIGAAFILILLNVNLNFTFTNGSVEGEESGIDKKTGKTGIAKYDLSSDTIEFGLNQVLVELNKDYKVVFVIDELDKLDSAEELNEDAVATHTIYKVVKSLKNLFTLSNSIFVFVGSDDFFHILENKRKTDPYSNVYTLFTDRLFLSPMYYADIKDIVMSYVKGHIAEEYAKSFSKFISFVSWQAKNHIFDTHNLIENFINFNKDETPSVKVYSAEGLSKGNIPEDWETCAALQVFLNASYDEKLYPGEYETNEKLYLVMREVCGILQSNKSIEIKEDDFLGILPKDIQKRLRLDDLDEASRQDFAGAIEDFLLRAERNEMYGIIDSKEEKRKATDKDGKELETSVCIYSLKDKFSFPDLESVRLKTLKTKYEEGFLDWFEKLDKTKSQIDSSGLSSFKEYVDEHTMYLALANKIKKEKPRAERKSQVQNYSERIEDILYNLRNKVFFEITTKVVEENSDSSAHSMEENVGGIMWDLDPKLAPFYHFIEEHYDFKDRYTLIEKNGVHILVGFDFDQEDQDEYIKIGFNDRKYSVCSVVNIVSDKNLNKAKQWKWRTLEISETLQNLNSLKRELSLRLK
;
A
#
# COMPACT_ATOMS: atom_id res chain seq x y z
N MET A 1 10.97 -17.66 -34.22
CA MET A 1 11.88 -16.50 -34.41
C MET A 1 12.12 -15.84 -33.06
N ALA A 2 13.28 -15.21 -32.88
CA ALA A 2 13.68 -14.51 -31.66
C ALA A 2 13.14 -13.09 -31.63
N THR A 3 12.35 -12.69 -30.63
CA THR A 3 12.15 -11.26 -30.39
C THR A 3 13.40 -10.71 -29.73
N ILE A 4 14.16 -9.89 -30.44
CA ILE A 4 15.26 -9.12 -29.86
C ILE A 4 14.71 -7.73 -29.54
N LEU A 5 14.37 -7.50 -28.27
CA LEU A 5 14.03 -6.17 -27.80
C LEU A 5 15.34 -5.41 -27.53
N LYS A 6 15.56 -4.32 -28.25
CA LYS A 6 16.71 -3.44 -28.01
C LYS A 6 16.39 -2.52 -26.84
N PHE A 7 17.24 -2.54 -25.82
CA PHE A 7 17.04 -1.75 -24.62
C PHE A 7 18.02 -0.56 -24.58
N ASP A 8 17.62 0.58 -24.00
CA ASP A 8 18.52 1.69 -23.66
C ASP A 8 18.89 1.61 -22.19
N ILE A 9 20.05 1.03 -21.86
CA ILE A 9 20.57 1.14 -20.51
C ILE A 9 21.26 2.50 -20.40
N ARG A 10 20.46 3.56 -20.39
CA ARG A 10 20.97 4.85 -19.99
C ARG A 10 20.89 4.87 -18.48
N THR A 11 22.07 4.88 -17.86
CA THR A 11 22.37 5.16 -16.44
C THR A 11 22.20 4.01 -15.45
N ASN A 12 23.17 3.95 -14.55
CA ASN A 12 23.18 3.13 -13.36
C ASN A 12 22.08 3.65 -12.42
N TYR A 13 20.91 3.00 -12.38
CA TYR A 13 19.79 3.39 -11.49
C TYR A 13 20.13 3.24 -9.99
N ARG A 14 21.28 2.61 -9.69
CA ARG A 14 21.83 2.54 -8.34
C ARG A 14 22.53 3.84 -7.94
N ASP A 15 22.91 4.67 -8.90
CA ASP A 15 23.49 5.96 -8.59
C ASP A 15 22.39 6.84 -7.98
N PRO A 16 22.66 7.48 -6.82
CA PRO A 16 21.69 8.36 -6.21
C PRO A 16 21.33 9.46 -7.19
N ILE A 17 20.03 9.65 -7.42
CA ILE A 17 19.54 10.69 -8.32
C ILE A 17 20.11 12.03 -7.89
N ASP A 18 20.89 12.63 -8.78
CA ASP A 18 21.34 14.00 -8.57
C ASP A 18 20.15 14.92 -8.84
N VAL A 19 19.76 15.69 -7.82
CA VAL A 19 18.70 16.70 -7.94
C VAL A 19 19.08 17.76 -8.99
N ASP A 20 20.38 17.90 -9.28
CA ASP A 20 20.92 18.82 -10.28
C ASP A 20 20.97 18.20 -11.68
N SER A 21 20.72 16.89 -11.83
CA SER A 21 20.71 16.22 -13.13
C SER A 21 19.48 16.60 -13.97
N ASP A 22 19.70 16.80 -15.28
CA ASP A 22 18.63 16.96 -16.26
C ASP A 22 17.90 15.63 -16.52
N LYS A 23 18.58 14.50 -16.30
CA LYS A 23 18.04 13.15 -16.52
C LYS A 23 17.53 12.55 -15.22
N SER A 24 16.33 11.98 -15.27
CA SER A 24 15.80 11.11 -14.21
C SER A 24 15.92 9.65 -14.58
N VAL A 25 16.29 8.85 -13.60
CA VAL A 25 16.23 7.39 -13.65
C VAL A 25 14.99 6.84 -12.93
N PHE A 26 14.31 7.68 -12.13
CA PHE A 26 13.07 7.29 -11.46
C PHE A 26 11.89 7.43 -12.41
N LYS A 27 11.11 6.35 -12.55
CA LYS A 27 9.92 6.30 -13.40
C LYS A 27 8.74 5.71 -12.61
N GLY A 28 7.53 6.10 -12.97
CA GLY A 28 6.29 5.73 -12.28
C GLY A 28 5.94 6.63 -11.09
N ARG A 29 4.80 6.35 -10.46
CA ARG A 29 4.24 7.07 -9.30
C ARG A 29 3.97 8.56 -9.55
N ASP A 30 3.57 8.92 -10.77
CA ASP A 30 3.37 10.32 -11.16
C ASP A 30 2.38 11.05 -10.26
N GLU A 31 1.30 10.39 -9.82
CA GLU A 31 0.30 10.97 -8.92
C GLU A 31 0.89 11.30 -7.54
N LEU A 32 1.65 10.37 -6.94
CA LEU A 32 2.34 10.59 -5.67
C LEU A 32 3.41 11.67 -5.79
N ILE A 33 4.13 11.70 -6.91
CA ILE A 33 5.09 12.77 -7.22
C ILE A 33 4.37 14.12 -7.27
N GLN A 34 3.26 14.26 -8.00
CA GLN A 34 2.52 15.53 -8.05
C GLN A 34 1.95 15.92 -6.69
N LYS A 35 1.39 14.96 -5.93
CA LYS A 35 0.91 15.19 -4.56
C LYS A 35 2.02 15.75 -3.68
N PHE A 36 3.21 15.14 -3.72
CA PHE A 36 4.33 15.60 -2.91
C PHE A 36 4.88 16.96 -3.37
N LYS A 37 4.97 17.19 -4.69
CA LYS A 37 5.31 18.51 -5.25
C LYS A 37 4.39 19.59 -4.72
N ASN A 38 3.08 19.33 -4.73
CA ASN A 38 2.08 20.26 -4.20
C ASN A 38 2.26 20.55 -2.71
N VAL A 39 2.58 19.53 -1.90
CA VAL A 39 2.88 19.71 -0.47
C VAL A 39 4.10 20.65 -0.28
N ILE A 40 5.18 20.42 -1.02
CA ILE A 40 6.41 21.22 -0.89
C ILE A 40 6.20 22.65 -1.39
N LEU A 41 5.56 22.82 -2.56
CA LEU A 41 5.43 24.11 -3.24
C LEU A 41 4.34 25.01 -2.63
N ASN A 42 3.18 24.45 -2.28
CA ASN A 42 2.01 25.27 -1.95
C ASN A 42 1.91 25.59 -0.45
N ARG A 43 2.56 24.82 0.43
CA ARG A 43 2.56 25.15 1.87
C ARG A 43 3.48 26.34 2.15
N LYS A 44 2.97 27.33 2.91
CA LYS A 44 3.68 28.54 3.37
C LYS A 44 4.72 28.26 4.47
N ALA A 45 5.48 27.18 4.34
CA ALA A 45 6.48 26.76 5.32
C ALA A 45 7.86 27.35 5.03
N ALA A 46 8.62 27.75 6.06
CA ALA A 46 9.98 28.27 5.86
C ALA A 46 10.98 27.20 5.45
N CYS A 47 10.90 26.01 6.05
CA CYS A 47 11.58 24.85 5.55
C CYS A 47 10.68 23.61 5.51
N VAL A 48 11.09 22.62 4.73
CA VAL A 48 10.50 21.28 4.67
C VAL A 48 11.56 20.30 5.14
N LEU A 49 11.24 19.50 6.14
CA LEU A 49 12.10 18.39 6.56
C LEU A 49 11.49 17.10 6.06
N ILE A 50 12.21 16.40 5.18
CA ILE A 50 11.78 15.13 4.59
C ILE A 50 12.58 14.03 5.26
N GLY A 51 11.90 13.10 5.92
CA GLY A 51 12.52 11.97 6.59
C GLY A 51 12.02 10.65 6.03
N GLY A 52 12.91 9.69 5.77
CA GLY A 52 12.55 8.36 5.26
C GLY A 52 13.13 7.20 6.06
N ALA A 53 12.40 6.08 6.10
CA ALA A 53 12.94 4.77 6.52
C ALA A 53 13.67 4.06 5.35
N ARG A 54 14.28 2.88 5.53
CA ARG A 54 14.76 2.04 4.42
C ARG A 54 13.62 1.52 3.56
N GLY A 55 13.91 1.20 2.30
CA GLY A 55 13.03 0.40 1.44
C GLY A 55 12.89 0.93 0.01
N ILE A 56 11.71 0.67 -0.57
CA ILE A 56 11.22 0.69 -1.97
C ILE A 56 11.50 1.96 -2.81
N GLY A 57 12.73 2.49 -2.79
CA GLY A 57 13.14 3.67 -3.55
C GLY A 57 12.71 5.01 -2.97
N LYS A 58 12.55 5.11 -1.64
CA LYS A 58 12.15 6.36 -0.97
C LYS A 58 13.09 7.54 -1.26
N THR A 59 14.39 7.36 -1.10
CA THR A 59 15.39 8.41 -1.40
C THR A 59 15.33 8.84 -2.87
N SER A 60 15.17 7.87 -3.78
CA SER A 60 15.04 8.15 -5.21
C SER A 60 13.73 8.89 -5.53
N PHE A 61 12.62 8.50 -4.90
CA PHE A 61 11.32 9.19 -5.01
C PHE A 61 11.42 10.65 -4.53
N VAL A 62 12.02 10.90 -3.36
CA VAL A 62 12.23 12.26 -2.83
C VAL A 62 13.10 13.08 -3.78
N LYS A 63 14.23 12.53 -4.23
CA LYS A 63 15.14 13.21 -5.18
C LYS A 63 14.44 13.54 -6.49
N GLU A 64 13.63 12.63 -7.03
CA GLU A 64 12.86 12.89 -8.25
C GLU A 64 11.85 14.03 -8.07
N VAL A 65 11.12 14.05 -6.97
CA VAL A 65 10.20 15.14 -6.63
C VAL A 65 10.94 16.47 -6.59
N LEU A 66 12.07 16.53 -5.90
CA LEU A 66 12.87 17.74 -5.77
C LEU A 66 13.49 18.19 -7.10
N ARG A 67 13.93 17.23 -7.92
CA ARG A 67 14.43 17.48 -9.29
C ARG A 67 13.33 18.11 -10.14
N GLN A 68 12.12 17.56 -10.14
CA GLN A 68 10.99 18.14 -10.87
C GLN A 68 10.59 19.53 -10.36
N ILE A 69 10.67 19.79 -9.06
CA ILE A 69 10.42 21.12 -8.50
C ILE A 69 11.48 22.10 -9.01
N LYS A 70 12.75 21.72 -8.97
CA LYS A 70 13.88 22.57 -9.39
C LYS A 70 13.79 22.94 -10.87
N HIS A 71 13.35 22.02 -11.72
CA HIS A 71 13.14 22.26 -13.16
C HIS A 71 11.79 22.92 -13.50
N SER A 72 10.87 23.01 -12.54
CA SER A 72 9.61 23.72 -12.75
C SER A 72 9.86 25.23 -12.81
N LYS A 73 9.17 25.96 -13.69
CA LYS A 73 9.28 27.43 -13.85
C LYS A 73 8.77 28.24 -12.64
N ASN A 74 8.53 27.60 -11.49
CA ASN A 74 7.95 28.26 -10.33
C ASN A 74 8.94 29.23 -9.66
N LYS A 75 8.40 30.34 -9.13
CA LYS A 75 9.15 31.57 -8.79
C LYS A 75 10.17 31.48 -7.65
N LYS A 76 10.08 30.49 -6.74
CA LYS A 76 11.01 30.38 -5.61
C LYS A 76 12.15 29.43 -5.93
N SER A 77 13.39 29.88 -5.69
CA SER A 77 14.57 29.03 -5.85
C SER A 77 14.58 27.95 -4.76
N LEU A 78 14.79 26.69 -5.15
CA LEU A 78 14.85 25.56 -4.23
C LEU A 78 16.28 25.38 -3.70
N ILE A 79 16.44 25.30 -2.38
CA ILE A 79 17.70 24.89 -1.73
C ILE A 79 17.47 23.51 -1.14
N VAL A 80 18.16 22.50 -1.67
CA VAL A 80 18.07 21.11 -1.19
C VAL A 80 19.32 20.78 -0.38
N LEU A 81 19.10 20.21 0.80
CA LEU A 81 20.14 19.93 1.79
C LEU A 81 20.04 18.47 2.20
N GLU A 82 21.00 17.66 1.80
CA GLU A 82 21.08 16.26 2.22
C GLU A 82 21.81 16.18 3.57
N ALA A 83 21.17 15.58 4.57
CA ALA A 83 21.72 15.36 5.89
C ALA A 83 21.66 13.87 6.24
N THR A 84 22.82 13.25 6.50
CA THR A 84 22.90 11.86 6.95
C THR A 84 22.99 11.81 8.47
N LEU A 85 22.05 11.13 9.14
CA LEU A 85 22.04 11.02 10.60
C LEU A 85 22.72 9.76 11.16
N ALA A 86 23.20 8.84 10.31
CA ALA A 86 23.78 7.57 10.77
C ALA A 86 24.93 7.73 11.79
N SER A 87 25.69 8.83 11.74
CA SER A 87 26.76 9.13 12.71
C SER A 87 26.25 9.77 14.01
N ILE A 88 24.99 10.18 14.07
CA ILE A 88 24.42 11.01 15.13
C ILE A 88 23.91 10.18 16.32
N ALA A 89 23.48 8.94 16.09
CA ALA A 89 22.97 8.04 17.14
C ALA A 89 23.98 7.67 18.25
N LYS A 90 25.30 7.76 18.01
CA LYS A 90 26.31 7.32 18.99
C LYS A 90 26.67 8.44 19.99
N GLY A 91 26.03 8.45 21.16
CA GLY A 91 26.38 9.26 22.35
C GLY A 91 26.07 10.77 22.27
N GLY A 92 25.70 11.42 23.37
CA GLY A 92 25.39 12.86 23.44
C GLY A 92 23.95 13.25 23.08
N SER A 93 23.64 14.56 23.12
CA SER A 93 22.29 15.08 22.84
C SER A 93 21.97 15.02 21.34
N ILE A 94 21.06 14.10 20.96
CA ILE A 94 20.55 13.93 19.58
C ILE A 94 20.15 15.27 18.97
N ARG A 95 19.41 16.09 19.71
CA ARG A 95 18.95 17.43 19.30
C ARG A 95 20.09 18.29 18.78
N LYS A 96 21.14 18.44 19.60
CA LYS A 96 22.29 19.31 19.29
C LYS A 96 23.01 18.83 18.02
N LYS A 97 23.21 17.52 17.90
CA LYS A 97 23.87 16.93 16.72
C LYS A 97 23.06 17.11 15.44
N VAL A 98 21.74 16.92 15.48
CA VAL A 98 20.87 17.16 14.32
C VAL A 98 20.93 18.63 13.91
N LEU A 99 20.77 19.56 14.86
CA LEU A 99 20.86 21.00 14.58
C LEU A 99 22.22 21.41 13.99
N ASN A 100 23.31 20.85 14.50
CA ASN A 100 24.65 21.05 13.94
C ASN A 100 24.74 20.56 12.49
N SER A 101 24.23 19.37 12.21
CA SER A 101 24.23 18.78 10.86
C SER A 101 23.43 19.63 9.87
N LEU A 102 22.22 20.06 10.26
CA LEU A 102 21.37 20.94 9.44
C LEU A 102 22.05 22.28 9.16
N THR A 103 22.62 22.91 10.19
CA THR A 103 23.35 24.18 10.09
C THR A 103 24.53 24.08 9.13
N ARG A 104 25.35 23.03 9.27
CA ARG A 104 26.53 22.82 8.40
C ARG A 104 26.13 22.55 6.96
N SER A 105 25.12 21.71 6.76
CA SER A 105 24.62 21.39 5.42
C SER A 105 24.11 22.64 4.71
N LEU A 106 23.35 23.49 5.42
CA LEU A 106 22.87 24.77 4.90
C LEU A 106 24.02 25.70 4.52
N TYR A 107 25.00 25.88 5.42
CA TYR A 107 26.16 26.72 5.17
C TYR A 107 26.97 26.24 3.95
N LEU A 108 27.32 24.96 3.88
CA LEU A 108 28.13 24.41 2.79
C LEU A 108 27.42 24.55 1.44
N THR A 109 26.10 24.35 1.40
CA THR A 109 25.30 24.47 0.18
C THR A 109 25.22 25.92 -0.30
N LEU A 110 24.96 26.87 0.61
CA LEU A 110 24.96 28.30 0.27
C LEU A 110 26.36 28.81 -0.11
N ASN A 111 27.40 28.28 0.51
CA ASN A 111 28.78 28.62 0.15
C ASN A 111 29.14 28.08 -1.25
N LYS A 112 28.71 26.86 -1.61
CA LYS A 112 28.89 26.29 -2.95
C LYS A 112 28.17 27.13 -4.02
N SER A 113 26.99 27.68 -3.71
CA SER A 113 26.26 28.60 -4.61
C SER A 113 26.83 30.04 -4.60
N LYS A 114 27.94 30.27 -3.90
CA LYS A 114 28.57 31.59 -3.69
C LYS A 114 27.61 32.63 -3.12
N TRP A 115 26.67 32.20 -2.27
CA TRP A 115 25.71 33.06 -1.59
C TRP A 115 24.84 33.89 -2.55
N LYS A 116 24.64 33.44 -3.78
CA LYS A 116 23.88 34.18 -4.80
C LYS A 116 22.48 34.50 -4.25
N GLY A 117 22.14 35.78 -4.18
CA GLY A 117 20.84 36.28 -3.72
C GLY A 117 20.56 36.13 -2.23
N VAL A 118 21.57 35.85 -1.40
CA VAL A 118 21.44 35.81 0.07
C VAL A 118 21.95 37.13 0.68
N LYS A 119 21.23 37.69 1.64
CA LYS A 119 21.61 38.94 2.32
C LYS A 119 22.87 38.76 3.19
N SER A 120 23.71 39.80 3.29
CA SER A 120 24.95 39.78 4.08
C SER A 120 24.71 39.41 5.53
N ASN A 121 23.72 40.03 6.19
CA ASN A 121 23.39 39.72 7.59
C ASN A 121 23.03 38.23 7.79
N THR A 122 22.28 37.63 6.85
CA THR A 122 21.94 36.20 6.91
C THR A 122 23.19 35.32 6.76
N LYS A 123 24.11 35.72 5.89
CA LYS A 123 25.40 35.05 5.72
C LYS A 123 26.22 35.10 7.01
N ASP A 124 26.36 36.27 7.63
CA ASP A 124 27.16 36.45 8.84
C ASP A 124 26.60 35.64 10.02
N ILE A 125 25.27 35.63 10.18
CA ILE A 125 24.59 34.79 11.19
C ILE A 125 24.88 33.31 10.94
N LEU A 126 24.71 32.83 9.70
CA LEU A 126 24.91 31.42 9.38
C LEU A 126 26.38 30.99 9.49
N GLU A 127 27.33 31.85 9.16
CA GLU A 127 28.76 31.61 9.36
C GLU A 127 29.10 31.47 10.85
N GLY A 128 28.54 32.35 11.69
CA GLY A 128 28.67 32.25 13.14
C GLY A 128 28.06 30.95 13.70
N LEU A 129 26.91 30.52 13.19
CA LEU A 129 26.29 29.25 13.57
C LEU A 129 27.12 28.04 13.10
N TYR A 130 27.68 28.10 11.89
CA TYR A 130 28.57 27.06 11.37
C TYR A 130 29.78 26.89 12.29
N GLN A 131 30.45 27.98 12.66
CA GLN A 131 31.58 27.95 13.60
C GLN A 131 31.18 27.35 14.95
N LYS A 132 30.06 27.81 15.55
CA LYS A 132 29.53 27.24 16.80
C LYS A 132 29.28 25.74 16.67
N SER A 133 28.65 25.31 15.58
CA SER A 133 28.37 23.90 15.33
C SER A 133 29.65 23.07 15.24
N TYR A 134 30.69 23.59 14.57
CA TYR A 134 32.00 22.96 14.44
C TYR A 134 32.66 22.81 15.80
N TYR A 135 32.82 23.90 16.56
CA TYR A 135 33.44 23.88 17.88
C TYR A 135 32.72 22.97 18.89
N SER A 136 31.40 22.90 18.80
CA SER A 136 30.61 22.08 19.72
C SER A 136 30.91 20.58 19.61
N GLU A 137 31.35 20.10 18.44
CA GLU A 137 31.73 18.69 18.23
C GLU A 137 33.12 18.38 18.79
N PHE A 138 34.05 19.35 18.73
CA PHE A 138 35.37 19.19 19.35
C PHE A 138 35.25 19.05 20.86
N LYS A 139 34.36 19.84 21.50
CA LYS A 139 34.13 19.79 22.96
C LYS A 139 33.66 18.41 23.44
N ASP A 140 32.82 17.75 22.65
CA ASP A 140 32.25 16.45 22.99
C ASP A 140 33.25 15.28 22.77
N LYS A 141 34.32 15.46 21.98
CA LYS A 141 35.35 14.44 21.66
C LYS A 141 36.62 14.53 22.54
N ASN A 142 36.48 14.89 23.82
CA ASN A 142 37.60 15.09 24.76
C ASN A 142 38.60 16.18 24.32
N ILE A 143 38.15 17.44 24.39
CA ILE A 143 39.09 18.58 24.55
C ILE A 143 40.01 18.32 25.75
N SER A 144 39.58 17.62 26.80
CA SER A 144 40.46 17.28 27.93
C SER A 144 41.60 16.33 27.55
N GLU A 145 41.41 15.38 26.63
CA GLU A 145 42.49 14.48 26.18
C GLU A 145 43.33 15.10 25.08
N LEU A 146 42.74 15.86 24.15
CA LEU A 146 43.50 16.58 23.13
C LEU A 146 44.27 17.76 23.71
N VAL A 147 43.70 18.49 24.69
CA VAL A 147 44.41 19.53 25.44
C VAL A 147 45.38 18.91 26.43
N LYS A 148 45.10 17.76 27.08
CA LYS A 148 46.12 17.04 27.84
C LYS A 148 47.23 16.50 26.94
N LYS A 149 46.94 16.01 25.73
CA LYS A 149 47.95 15.60 24.74
C LYS A 149 48.72 16.80 24.21
N GLN A 150 48.09 17.94 23.96
CA GLN A 150 48.77 19.16 23.53
C GLN A 150 49.51 19.86 24.67
N SER A 151 49.06 19.77 25.92
CA SER A 151 49.73 20.34 27.08
C SER A 151 50.85 19.43 27.57
N SER A 152 50.72 18.10 27.46
CA SER A 152 51.86 17.17 27.64
C SER A 152 52.85 17.29 26.47
N TYR A 153 52.39 17.45 25.24
CA TYR A 153 53.29 17.81 24.12
C TYR A 153 53.88 19.21 24.25
N HIS A 154 53.21 20.18 24.89
CA HIS A 154 53.77 21.52 25.10
C HIS A 154 54.67 21.61 26.34
N GLU A 155 54.43 20.85 27.42
CA GLU A 155 55.38 20.70 28.52
C GLU A 155 56.63 19.90 28.10
N GLU A 156 56.50 18.98 27.13
CA GLU A 156 57.63 18.22 26.58
C GLU A 156 58.32 18.93 25.39
N LYS A 157 57.64 19.86 24.68
CA LYS A 157 58.24 20.72 23.64
C LYS A 157 58.64 22.13 24.07
N GLU A 158 58.27 22.62 25.26
CA GLU A 158 58.84 23.89 25.77
C GLU A 158 60.34 23.77 26.13
N THR A 159 60.92 22.57 26.06
CA THR A 159 62.39 22.39 26.02
C THR A 159 62.97 22.20 24.62
N GLN A 160 62.18 21.91 23.57
CA GLN A 160 62.67 21.81 22.19
C GLN A 160 61.58 22.12 21.18
N GLU A 161 61.53 23.37 20.71
CA GLU A 161 61.26 23.81 19.33
C GLU A 161 60.70 25.24 19.31
N THR A 162 61.59 26.23 19.35
CA THR A 162 61.32 27.55 18.81
C THR A 162 61.18 27.42 17.29
N ILE A 163 59.97 27.17 16.79
CA ILE A 163 59.67 27.29 15.36
C ILE A 163 59.66 28.78 15.03
N ILE A 164 60.81 29.27 14.57
CA ILE A 164 60.93 30.55 13.90
C ILE A 164 60.15 30.44 12.59
N LYS A 165 58.98 31.08 12.51
CA LYS A 165 58.31 31.32 11.23
C LYS A 165 59.18 32.29 10.43
N TRP A 166 60.01 31.73 9.57
CA TRP A 166 60.85 32.47 8.64
C TRP A 166 59.97 33.00 7.52
N ASP A 167 59.61 34.28 7.58
CA ASP A 167 58.96 34.98 6.48
C ASP A 167 59.99 35.19 5.35
N ILE A 168 59.88 34.35 4.32
CA ILE A 168 60.75 34.35 3.14
C ILE A 168 60.79 35.75 2.49
N GLY A 169 59.71 36.54 2.58
CA GLY A 169 59.66 37.90 2.04
C GLY A 169 60.60 38.88 2.76
N SER A 170 60.80 38.68 4.06
CA SER A 170 61.70 39.50 4.88
C SER A 170 63.16 39.10 4.72
N SER A 171 63.46 37.80 4.61
CA SER A 171 64.81 37.29 4.37
C SER A 171 65.35 37.64 2.97
N VAL A 172 64.49 37.60 1.93
CA VAL A 172 64.87 37.99 0.56
C VAL A 172 65.16 39.49 0.48
N LYS A 173 64.39 40.34 1.17
CA LYS A 173 64.69 41.79 1.26
C LYS A 173 65.99 42.06 2.00
N LEU A 174 66.29 41.31 3.05
CA LEU A 174 67.55 41.44 3.79
C LEU A 174 68.75 41.01 2.93
N PHE A 175 68.60 39.90 2.19
CA PHE A 175 69.63 39.38 1.28
C PHE A 175 69.90 40.33 0.11
N LEU A 176 68.85 40.91 -0.51
CA LEU A 176 69.00 41.91 -1.58
C LEU A 176 69.68 43.19 -1.08
N LYS A 177 69.37 43.64 0.14
CA LYS A 177 70.09 44.76 0.78
C LYS A 177 71.56 44.41 1.03
N TRP A 178 71.84 43.18 1.48
CA TRP A 178 73.21 42.70 1.71
C TRP A 178 74.03 42.64 0.41
N LEU A 179 73.44 42.13 -0.68
CA LEU A 179 74.06 42.12 -2.01
C LEU A 179 74.34 43.53 -2.51
N SER A 180 73.40 44.46 -2.36
CA SER A 180 73.60 45.86 -2.80
C SER A 180 74.68 46.59 -1.98
N GLY A 181 74.76 46.35 -0.67
CA GLY A 181 75.78 46.94 0.20
C GLY A 181 77.16 46.31 -0.01
N GLY A 182 77.23 44.99 -0.15
CA GLY A 182 78.47 44.25 -0.40
C GLY A 182 79.08 44.59 -1.77
N PHE A 183 78.26 44.73 -2.80
CA PHE A 183 78.74 45.11 -4.14
C PHE A 183 79.25 46.56 -4.17
N GLY A 184 78.59 47.47 -3.44
CA GLY A 184 79.07 48.84 -3.26
C GLY A 184 80.41 48.91 -2.53
N PHE A 185 80.60 48.12 -1.48
CA PHE A 185 81.87 48.06 -0.74
C PHE A 185 83.00 47.46 -1.58
N TRP A 186 82.72 46.41 -2.36
CA TRP A 186 83.71 45.80 -3.25
C TRP A 186 84.19 46.76 -4.34
N LEU A 187 83.29 47.51 -4.98
CA LEU A 187 83.66 48.55 -5.96
C LEU A 187 84.49 49.66 -5.32
N LEU A 188 84.18 50.07 -4.09
CA LEU A 188 84.92 51.10 -3.38
C LEU A 188 86.33 50.62 -2.99
N ALA A 189 86.46 49.36 -2.59
CA ALA A 189 87.75 48.72 -2.30
C ALA A 189 88.60 48.52 -3.57
N ASP A 190 88.00 48.09 -4.69
CA ASP A 190 88.69 47.98 -5.99
C ASP A 190 89.16 49.36 -6.48
N MET A 191 88.33 50.39 -6.32
CA MET A 191 88.71 51.75 -6.69
C MET A 191 89.87 52.26 -5.83
N LEU A 192 89.85 52.05 -4.51
CA LEU A 192 90.90 52.50 -3.60
C LEU A 192 92.23 51.75 -3.77
N THR A 193 92.19 50.45 -4.06
CA THR A 193 93.41 49.66 -4.31
C THR A 193 94.10 50.02 -5.63
N ARG A 194 93.35 50.56 -6.61
CA ARG A 194 93.94 51.13 -7.84
C ARG A 194 94.65 52.47 -7.60
N PHE A 195 94.19 53.28 -6.64
CA PHE A 195 94.83 54.56 -6.31
C PHE A 195 95.97 54.42 -5.28
N TYR A 196 95.96 53.37 -4.46
CA TYR A 196 97.00 53.08 -3.47
C TYR A 196 97.41 51.59 -3.55
N PRO A 197 98.38 51.22 -4.41
CA PRO A 197 98.73 49.82 -4.65
C PRO A 197 99.43 49.13 -3.47
N ASN A 198 99.87 49.87 -2.45
CA ASN A 198 100.38 49.33 -1.18
C ASN A 198 99.74 50.09 0.00
N PRO A 199 98.47 49.84 0.32
CA PRO A 199 97.83 50.51 1.44
C PRO A 199 98.50 50.06 2.73
N ASN A 200 98.91 51.04 3.56
CA ASN A 200 99.39 50.77 4.91
C ASN A 200 98.34 49.89 5.63
N PRO A 201 98.72 48.81 6.33
CA PRO A 201 97.78 47.92 7.03
C PRO A 201 96.78 48.67 7.93
N TRP A 202 97.16 49.83 8.47
CA TRP A 202 96.23 50.69 9.22
C TRP A 202 95.10 51.28 8.38
N VAL A 203 95.36 51.63 7.11
CA VAL A 203 94.33 52.11 6.17
C VAL A 203 93.35 50.98 5.84
N MET A 204 93.83 49.74 5.71
CA MET A 204 92.96 48.58 5.51
C MET A 204 92.08 48.29 6.72
N ILE A 205 92.62 48.44 7.94
CA ILE A 205 91.84 48.32 9.18
C ILE A 205 90.78 49.42 9.27
N ILE A 206 91.13 50.67 8.95
CA ILE A 206 90.18 51.80 8.96
C ILE A 206 89.08 51.59 7.91
N LEU A 207 89.41 51.15 6.69
CA LEU A 207 88.43 50.84 5.66
C LEU A 207 87.53 49.67 6.05
N PHE A 208 88.08 48.66 6.71
CA PHE A 208 87.31 47.55 7.26
C PHE A 208 86.34 48.02 8.35
N LEU A 209 86.79 48.90 9.25
CA LEU A 209 85.95 49.48 10.30
C LEU A 209 84.87 50.40 9.73
N ILE A 210 85.17 51.20 8.70
CA ILE A 210 84.19 52.02 7.98
C ILE A 210 83.18 51.13 7.26
N GLY A 211 83.64 50.06 6.61
CA GLY A 211 82.76 49.06 5.98
C GLY A 211 81.85 48.38 6.98
N ALA A 212 82.38 47.95 8.13
CA ALA A 212 81.62 47.35 9.21
C ALA A 212 80.61 48.33 9.83
N ALA A 213 80.99 49.59 10.04
CA ALA A 213 80.10 50.64 10.50
C ALA A 213 79.00 50.95 9.47
N PHE A 214 79.31 50.97 8.18
CA PHE A 214 78.34 51.19 7.11
C PHE A 214 77.36 50.02 6.99
N ILE A 215 77.84 48.78 7.16
CA ILE A 215 77.00 47.57 7.25
C ILE A 215 76.09 47.65 8.48
N LEU A 216 76.59 48.10 9.63
CA LEU A 216 75.79 48.30 10.84
C LEU A 216 74.73 49.40 10.67
N ILE A 217 75.04 50.49 9.97
CA ILE A 217 74.10 51.57 9.65
C ILE A 217 73.05 51.10 8.62
N LEU A 218 73.41 50.29 7.64
CA LEU A 218 72.46 49.68 6.69
C LEU A 218 71.61 48.59 7.35
N LEU A 219 72.15 47.92 8.37
CA LEU A 219 71.47 46.99 9.26
C LEU A 219 70.75 47.71 10.40
N ASN A 220 70.42 49.01 10.28
CA ASN A 220 69.43 49.69 11.11
C ASN A 220 68.02 49.15 10.80
N VAL A 221 67.88 47.83 10.97
CA VAL A 221 66.66 47.10 11.17
C VAL A 221 66.13 47.68 12.47
N ASN A 222 65.08 48.49 12.36
CA ASN A 222 64.20 48.79 13.47
C ASN A 222 63.64 47.46 13.96
N LEU A 223 64.40 46.76 14.81
CA LEU A 223 63.92 45.66 15.62
C LEU A 223 63.03 46.29 16.68
N ASN A 224 61.85 46.75 16.26
CA ASN A 224 60.74 46.97 17.15
C ASN A 224 60.32 45.60 17.69
N PHE A 225 61.07 45.11 18.67
CA PHE A 225 60.51 44.22 19.67
C PHE A 225 59.53 45.08 20.47
N THR A 226 58.28 45.12 20.02
CA THR A 226 57.17 45.56 20.87
C THR A 226 56.99 44.52 21.98
N PHE A 227 57.83 44.62 23.02
CA PHE A 227 57.46 44.21 24.36
C PHE A 227 56.64 45.35 24.96
N THR A 228 55.32 45.27 24.83
CA THR A 228 54.42 46.15 25.60
C THR A 228 54.33 45.62 27.02
N ASN A 229 55.33 45.95 27.84
CA ASN A 229 55.20 46.06 29.30
C ASN A 229 55.19 47.55 29.63
N GLY A 230 54.01 48.16 29.59
CA GLY A 230 53.76 49.49 30.10
C GLY A 230 53.09 49.39 31.47
N SER A 231 53.87 49.53 32.54
CA SER A 231 53.38 49.85 33.87
C SER A 231 52.95 51.32 33.92
N VAL A 232 51.66 51.55 34.18
CA VAL A 232 51.18 52.80 34.76
C VAL A 232 50.34 52.39 35.97
N GLU A 233 50.89 52.64 37.15
CA GLU A 233 50.13 52.68 38.40
C GLU A 233 49.20 53.90 38.37
N GLY A 234 47.98 53.72 38.87
CA GLY A 234 47.06 54.81 39.22
C GLY A 234 45.68 54.73 38.56
N GLU A 235 44.84 53.78 38.99
CA GLU A 235 43.52 54.02 39.61
C GLU A 235 42.68 52.73 39.62
N GLU A 236 42.30 52.35 40.83
CA GLU A 236 41.49 51.19 41.17
C GLU A 236 40.08 51.29 40.59
N SER A 237 39.65 50.29 39.81
CA SER A 237 38.39 49.54 40.01
C SER A 237 37.92 48.85 38.73
N GLY A 238 37.93 47.52 38.77
CA GLY A 238 37.08 46.65 37.96
C GLY A 238 37.54 46.42 36.52
N ILE A 239 38.35 45.37 36.28
CA ILE A 239 38.30 44.52 35.08
C ILE A 239 39.15 43.25 35.34
N ASP A 240 38.48 42.19 35.78
CA ASP A 240 38.93 40.79 35.68
C ASP A 240 38.84 40.27 34.23
N LYS A 241 39.34 41.01 33.24
CA LYS A 241 39.27 40.60 31.82
C LYS A 241 40.59 40.84 31.10
N LYS A 242 41.01 39.78 30.39
CA LYS A 242 42.12 39.70 29.42
C LYS A 242 43.44 39.50 30.16
N THR A 243 43.79 38.27 30.51
CA THR A 243 44.44 37.35 29.57
C THR A 243 44.20 35.89 30.00
N GLY A 244 43.98 34.99 29.03
CA GLY A 244 43.95 33.53 29.28
C GLY A 244 42.65 32.78 28.98
N LYS A 245 41.60 33.43 28.46
CA LYS A 245 40.45 32.71 27.87
C LYS A 245 40.57 32.70 26.36
N THR A 246 40.95 31.55 25.81
CA THR A 246 40.78 31.22 24.39
C THR A 246 39.39 31.70 23.93
N GLY A 247 39.28 32.33 22.75
CA GLY A 247 38.03 32.93 22.24
C GLY A 247 36.82 31.97 22.16
N ILE A 248 37.03 30.69 22.47
CA ILE A 248 36.04 29.62 22.63
C ILE A 248 35.13 29.87 23.85
N ALA A 249 35.62 30.51 24.92
CA ALA A 249 34.84 30.76 26.14
C ALA A 249 33.72 31.81 25.98
N LYS A 250 33.59 32.45 24.81
CA LYS A 250 32.61 33.51 24.54
C LYS A 250 31.37 33.05 23.77
N TYR A 251 31.39 31.84 23.22
CA TYR A 251 30.26 31.32 22.45
C TYR A 251 29.36 30.47 23.33
N ASP A 252 28.10 30.87 23.46
CA ASP A 252 27.07 29.94 23.90
C ASP A 252 26.89 28.86 22.82
N LEU A 253 27.27 27.62 23.19
CA LEU A 253 27.19 26.41 22.36
C LEU A 253 25.94 25.57 22.69
N SER A 254 24.97 26.16 23.40
CA SER A 254 23.69 25.53 23.68
C SER A 254 22.94 25.19 22.38
N SER A 255 22.15 24.11 22.42
CA SER A 255 21.28 23.74 21.31
C SER A 255 20.24 24.83 21.02
N ASP A 256 19.80 25.56 22.03
CA ASP A 256 18.77 26.61 21.90
C ASP A 256 19.31 27.81 21.12
N THR A 257 20.56 28.22 21.38
CA THR A 257 21.21 29.29 20.61
C THR A 257 21.42 28.90 19.14
N ILE A 258 21.76 27.64 18.87
CA ILE A 258 21.91 27.14 17.50
C ILE A 258 20.55 27.10 16.79
N GLU A 259 19.51 26.57 17.44
CA GLU A 259 18.16 26.48 16.89
C GLU A 259 17.55 27.84 16.61
N PHE A 260 17.67 28.79 17.55
CA PHE A 260 17.15 30.14 17.38
C PHE A 260 17.81 30.86 16.20
N GLY A 261 19.14 30.79 16.11
CA GLY A 261 19.86 31.38 14.98
C GLY A 261 19.51 30.71 13.65
N LEU A 262 19.40 29.37 13.64
CA LEU A 262 18.98 28.64 12.44
C LEU A 262 17.57 29.06 12.00
N ASN A 263 16.65 29.21 12.94
CA ASN A 263 15.30 29.70 12.66
C ASN A 263 15.32 31.10 12.01
N GLN A 264 16.09 32.05 12.56
CA GLN A 264 16.21 33.38 11.96
C GLN A 264 16.70 33.34 10.52
N VAL A 265 17.71 32.49 10.24
CA VAL A 265 18.22 32.28 8.89
C VAL A 265 17.14 31.70 7.97
N LEU A 266 16.39 30.68 8.42
CA LEU A 266 15.34 30.04 7.62
C LEU A 266 14.18 30.98 7.29
N VAL A 267 13.74 31.78 8.27
CA VAL A 267 12.67 32.78 8.05
C VAL A 267 13.09 33.83 7.03
N GLU A 268 14.34 34.29 7.08
CA GLU A 268 14.85 35.26 6.09
C GLU A 268 14.99 34.64 4.71
N LEU A 269 15.52 33.41 4.61
CA LEU A 269 15.64 32.69 3.34
C LEU A 269 14.29 32.40 2.70
N ASN A 270 13.23 32.13 3.48
CA ASN A 270 11.89 31.81 2.96
C ASN A 270 11.27 32.94 2.11
N LYS A 271 11.81 34.16 2.15
CA LYS A 271 11.34 35.26 1.30
C LYS A 271 11.58 34.94 -0.19
N ASP A 272 12.77 34.43 -0.50
CA ASP A 272 13.24 34.22 -1.88
C ASP A 272 13.46 32.73 -2.23
N TYR A 273 13.67 31.91 -1.21
CA TYR A 273 14.01 30.50 -1.34
C TYR A 273 12.98 29.60 -0.66
N LYS A 274 12.94 28.34 -1.10
CA LYS A 274 12.33 27.24 -0.33
C LYS A 274 13.45 26.32 0.13
N VAL A 275 13.68 26.23 1.43
CA VAL A 275 14.71 25.36 2.00
C VAL A 275 14.11 23.98 2.27
N VAL A 276 14.71 22.94 1.73
CA VAL A 276 14.30 21.55 1.94
C VAL A 276 15.48 20.75 2.49
N PHE A 277 15.30 20.23 3.69
CA PHE A 277 16.23 19.31 4.33
C PHE A 277 15.75 17.88 4.07
N VAL A 278 16.57 17.08 3.39
CA VAL A 278 16.35 15.65 3.18
C VAL A 278 17.21 14.91 4.19
N ILE A 279 16.54 14.30 5.17
CA ILE A 279 17.15 13.41 6.13
C ILE A 279 16.96 11.97 5.64
N ASP A 280 18.06 11.38 5.17
CA ASP A 280 18.06 9.99 4.75
C ASP A 280 18.38 9.05 5.93
N GLU A 281 17.88 7.82 5.84
CA GLU A 281 18.17 6.71 6.77
C GLU A 281 17.82 6.99 8.25
N LEU A 282 16.67 7.61 8.51
CA LEU A 282 16.19 7.90 9.88
C LEU A 282 15.94 6.63 10.71
N ASP A 283 15.60 5.54 10.04
CA ASP A 283 15.33 4.22 10.63
C ASP A 283 16.60 3.50 11.12
N LYS A 284 17.79 3.82 10.58
CA LYS A 284 19.05 3.25 11.09
C LYS A 284 19.37 3.66 12.53
N LEU A 285 18.63 4.63 13.05
CA LEU A 285 18.79 5.11 14.42
C LEU A 285 18.07 4.21 15.43
N ASP A 286 17.15 3.35 14.98
CA ASP A 286 16.45 2.42 15.85
C ASP A 286 17.29 1.15 16.09
N SER A 287 17.58 0.86 17.36
CA SER A 287 17.95 -0.49 17.78
C SER A 287 16.72 -1.38 17.63
N ALA A 288 16.89 -2.59 17.11
CA ALA A 288 15.82 -3.57 16.86
C ALA A 288 15.18 -4.12 18.16
N GLU A 289 14.69 -3.25 19.04
CA GLU A 289 13.83 -3.61 20.16
C GLU A 289 12.39 -3.68 19.69
N GLU A 290 11.67 -4.72 20.14
CA GLU A 290 10.31 -5.03 19.73
C GLU A 290 9.35 -3.85 19.93
N LEU A 291 8.58 -3.55 18.88
CA LEU A 291 7.60 -2.49 18.83
C LEU A 291 6.38 -2.85 19.70
N ASN A 292 6.37 -2.46 20.98
CA ASN A 292 5.17 -2.51 21.84
C ASN A 292 4.20 -1.35 21.51
N GLU A 293 2.94 -1.39 21.92
CA GLU A 293 1.96 -0.33 21.58
C GLU A 293 2.30 1.08 22.15
N ASP A 294 3.11 1.16 23.21
CA ASP A 294 3.73 2.41 23.70
C ASP A 294 4.97 2.86 22.89
N ALA A 295 5.31 2.16 21.80
CA ALA A 295 6.56 2.32 21.05
C ALA A 295 6.72 3.67 20.34
N VAL A 296 5.65 4.41 20.06
CA VAL A 296 5.78 5.70 19.35
C VAL A 296 6.74 6.62 20.11
N ALA A 297 6.59 6.70 21.43
CA ALA A 297 7.38 7.61 22.27
C ALA A 297 8.85 7.16 22.41
N THR A 298 9.10 5.85 22.31
CA THR A 298 10.44 5.26 22.40
C THR A 298 11.16 5.22 21.06
N HIS A 299 10.42 5.26 19.94
CA HIS A 299 10.97 5.25 18.59
C HIS A 299 11.89 6.44 18.34
N THR A 300 13.06 6.18 17.76
CA THR A 300 14.12 7.19 17.58
C THR A 300 13.71 8.25 16.58
N ILE A 301 12.96 7.88 15.53
CA ILE A 301 12.37 8.84 14.58
C ILE A 301 11.51 9.86 15.33
N TYR A 302 10.61 9.39 16.21
CA TYR A 302 9.78 10.28 17.01
C TYR A 302 10.63 11.16 17.94
N LYS A 303 11.64 10.60 18.62
CA LYS A 303 12.56 11.36 19.49
C LYS A 303 13.29 12.46 18.72
N VAL A 304 13.80 12.16 17.52
CA VAL A 304 14.46 13.14 16.64
C VAL A 304 13.49 14.26 16.25
N VAL A 305 12.32 13.91 15.72
CA VAL A 305 11.31 14.90 15.30
C VAL A 305 10.83 15.73 16.49
N LYS A 306 10.51 15.10 17.62
CA LYS A 306 10.12 15.78 18.87
C LYS A 306 11.21 16.72 19.37
N SER A 307 12.48 16.37 19.22
CA SER A 307 13.59 17.22 19.62
C SER A 307 13.73 18.51 18.80
N LEU A 308 13.15 18.51 17.58
CA LEU A 308 13.10 19.66 16.67
C LEU A 308 11.75 20.40 16.73
N LYS A 309 10.89 20.11 17.72
CA LYS A 309 9.56 20.74 17.86
C LYS A 309 9.64 22.27 17.77
N ASN A 310 10.60 22.88 18.45
CA ASN A 310 10.75 24.34 18.49
C ASN A 310 11.17 24.90 17.13
N LEU A 311 12.06 24.23 16.42
CA LEU A 311 12.38 24.57 15.04
C LEU A 311 11.12 24.57 14.18
N PHE A 312 10.27 23.53 14.27
CA PHE A 312 9.03 23.47 13.48
C PHE A 312 8.04 24.58 13.82
N THR A 313 7.79 24.81 15.11
CA THR A 313 6.80 25.81 15.54
C THR A 313 7.24 27.23 15.23
N LEU A 314 8.51 27.57 15.49
CA LEU A 314 9.00 28.95 15.36
C LEU A 314 9.32 29.35 13.92
N SER A 315 9.70 28.40 13.06
CA SER A 315 9.97 28.66 11.64
C SER A 315 8.77 28.40 10.73
N ASN A 316 7.62 27.99 11.29
CA ASN A 316 6.49 27.48 10.51
C ASN A 316 6.91 26.37 9.53
N SER A 317 7.83 25.50 9.94
CA SER A 317 8.34 24.43 9.09
C SER A 317 7.46 23.20 9.15
N ILE A 318 7.42 22.45 8.05
CA ILE A 318 6.64 21.21 7.96
C ILE A 318 7.58 20.02 7.98
N PHE A 319 7.17 18.96 8.69
CA PHE A 319 7.79 17.65 8.58
C PHE A 319 6.97 16.79 7.64
N VAL A 320 7.63 16.25 6.61
CA VAL A 320 7.05 15.26 5.71
C VAL A 320 7.74 13.93 5.97
N PHE A 321 6.99 12.99 6.53
CA PHE A 321 7.48 11.64 6.71
C PHE A 321 7.15 10.78 5.50
N VAL A 322 8.17 10.13 4.93
CA VAL A 322 8.04 9.15 3.85
C VAL A 322 8.30 7.76 4.44
N GLY A 323 7.22 7.08 4.83
CA GLY A 323 7.27 5.82 5.57
C GLY A 323 7.19 4.56 4.70
N SER A 324 7.67 3.45 5.24
CA SER A 324 7.12 2.10 4.95
C SER A 324 6.03 1.75 5.97
N ASP A 325 5.43 0.58 5.81
CA ASP A 325 4.30 0.03 6.56
C ASP A 325 4.41 0.21 8.08
N ASP A 326 5.44 -0.34 8.71
CA ASP A 326 5.53 -0.47 10.18
C ASP A 326 5.35 0.85 10.94
N PHE A 327 6.22 1.85 10.72
CA PHE A 327 6.13 3.11 11.45
C PHE A 327 4.96 3.98 10.97
N PHE A 328 4.58 3.89 9.69
CA PHE A 328 3.41 4.61 9.18
C PHE A 328 2.14 4.14 9.89
N HIS A 329 1.95 2.84 10.06
CA HIS A 329 0.85 2.29 10.84
C HIS A 329 0.88 2.71 12.30
N ILE A 330 2.05 2.69 12.94
CA ILE A 330 2.17 3.13 14.33
C ILE A 330 1.67 4.58 14.48
N LEU A 331 2.00 5.44 13.51
CA LEU A 331 1.48 6.82 13.47
C LEU A 331 -0.03 6.88 13.20
N GLU A 332 -0.57 6.09 12.26
CA GLU A 332 -2.00 6.08 11.91
C GLU A 332 -2.89 5.33 12.91
N ASN A 333 -2.34 4.41 13.71
CA ASN A 333 -3.03 3.79 14.83
C ASN A 333 -3.10 4.78 15.98
N LYS A 334 -1.97 5.41 16.34
CA LYS A 334 -1.96 6.45 17.39
C LYS A 334 -2.93 7.58 17.07
N ARG A 335 -2.90 8.04 15.81
CA ARG A 335 -4.10 8.11 14.96
C ARG A 335 -5.52 8.10 15.53
N LYS A 336 -6.12 6.99 15.16
CA LYS A 336 -7.48 6.58 15.44
C LYS A 336 -7.71 6.50 16.95
N THR A 337 -6.70 6.08 17.73
CA THR A 337 -6.85 5.86 19.19
C THR A 337 -6.77 7.15 20.02
N ASP A 338 -5.95 8.11 19.64
CA ASP A 338 -5.71 9.35 20.38
C ASP A 338 -5.57 10.54 19.40
N PRO A 339 -6.67 11.09 18.87
CA PRO A 339 -6.67 12.17 17.88
C PRO A 339 -6.07 13.51 18.37
N TYR A 340 -5.80 13.65 19.66
CA TYR A 340 -5.21 14.86 20.25
C TYR A 340 -3.72 14.70 20.61
N SER A 341 -3.12 13.56 20.28
CA SER A 341 -1.71 13.32 20.55
C SER A 341 -0.80 14.38 19.90
N ASN A 342 0.30 14.71 20.58
CA ASN A 342 1.32 15.62 20.02
C ASN A 342 1.94 15.11 18.70
N VAL A 343 1.78 13.82 18.40
CA VAL A 343 2.29 13.18 17.18
C VAL A 343 1.77 13.88 15.93
N TYR A 344 0.49 14.30 15.87
CA TYR A 344 -0.05 14.97 14.67
C TYR A 344 0.58 16.32 14.41
N THR A 345 0.88 17.06 15.49
CA THR A 345 1.49 18.37 15.35
C THR A 345 2.93 18.27 14.86
N LEU A 346 3.59 17.13 15.12
CA LEU A 346 4.97 16.86 14.74
C LEU A 346 5.09 16.30 13.32
N PHE A 347 4.14 15.48 12.87
CA PHE A 347 4.15 14.85 11.54
C PHE A 347 3.09 15.50 10.64
N THR A 348 3.37 16.72 10.20
CA THR A 348 2.40 17.59 9.50
C THR A 348 1.84 16.96 8.21
N ASP A 349 2.70 16.30 7.44
CA ASP A 349 2.32 15.52 6.27
C ASP A 349 2.99 14.15 6.34
N ARG A 350 2.28 13.13 5.87
CA ARG A 350 2.76 11.75 5.84
C ARG A 350 2.46 11.18 4.46
N LEU A 351 3.48 10.61 3.86
CA LEU A 351 3.40 9.94 2.57
C LEU A 351 3.76 8.49 2.78
N PHE A 352 2.80 7.64 2.48
CA PHE A 352 3.01 6.21 2.41
C PHE A 352 3.53 5.86 1.02
N LEU A 353 4.64 5.13 0.95
CA LEU A 353 5.23 4.70 -0.31
C LEU A 353 5.08 3.18 -0.46
N SER A 354 3.95 2.76 -1.01
CA SER A 354 3.62 1.36 -1.25
C SER A 354 4.48 0.75 -2.36
N PRO A 355 4.56 -0.59 -2.49
CA PRO A 355 5.02 -1.26 -3.71
C PRO A 355 4.37 -0.65 -4.95
N MET A 356 5.08 -0.69 -6.08
CA MET A 356 4.57 -0.09 -7.31
C MET A 356 3.37 -0.86 -7.85
N TYR A 357 2.49 -0.17 -8.57
CA TYR A 357 1.43 -0.86 -9.28
C TYR A 357 1.96 -1.50 -10.55
N TYR A 358 1.21 -2.45 -11.11
CA TYR A 358 1.60 -3.07 -12.37
C TYR A 358 1.78 -2.05 -13.51
N ALA A 359 0.93 -1.03 -13.55
CA ALA A 359 1.05 0.07 -14.51
C ALA A 359 2.41 0.79 -14.40
N ASP A 360 2.88 1.06 -13.18
CA ASP A 360 4.20 1.65 -12.95
C ASP A 360 5.33 0.71 -13.40
N ILE A 361 5.23 -0.60 -13.13
CA ILE A 361 6.22 -1.59 -13.61
C ILE A 361 6.25 -1.61 -15.14
N LYS A 362 5.09 -1.63 -15.76
CA LYS A 362 4.94 -1.59 -17.22
C LYS A 362 5.62 -0.33 -17.77
N ASP A 363 5.37 0.83 -17.19
CA ASP A 363 5.98 2.08 -17.63
C ASP A 363 7.50 2.09 -17.46
N ILE A 364 8.01 1.50 -16.37
CA ILE A 364 9.45 1.30 -16.18
C ILE A 364 10.02 0.41 -17.27
N VAL A 365 9.46 -0.78 -17.50
CA VAL A 365 9.95 -1.70 -18.54
C VAL A 365 9.88 -1.05 -19.91
N MET A 366 8.77 -0.36 -20.23
CA MET A 366 8.58 0.38 -21.48
C MET A 366 9.60 1.50 -21.67
N SER A 367 10.03 2.16 -20.59
CA SER A 367 11.04 3.22 -20.67
C SER A 367 12.40 2.74 -21.16
N TYR A 368 12.69 1.44 -21.01
CA TYR A 368 13.91 0.86 -21.54
C TYR A 368 13.76 0.46 -23.03
N VAL A 369 12.56 0.24 -23.56
CA VAL A 369 12.35 -0.26 -24.93
C VAL A 369 12.66 0.82 -25.97
N LYS A 370 13.53 0.52 -26.93
CA LYS A 370 13.76 1.37 -28.11
C LYS A 370 12.92 0.92 -29.29
N GLY A 371 12.18 1.86 -29.89
CA GLY A 371 11.40 1.63 -31.11
C GLY A 371 10.01 1.04 -30.84
N HIS A 372 9.37 0.56 -31.90
CA HIS A 372 8.05 -0.06 -31.81
C HIS A 372 8.18 -1.57 -31.60
N ILE A 373 7.33 -2.12 -30.74
CA ILE A 373 7.21 -3.57 -30.57
C ILE A 373 6.31 -4.07 -31.68
N ALA A 374 6.82 -4.95 -32.55
CA ALA A 374 6.00 -5.51 -33.63
C ALA A 374 4.81 -6.28 -33.04
N GLU A 375 3.66 -6.22 -33.71
CA GLU A 375 2.39 -6.77 -33.24
C GLU A 375 2.48 -8.27 -32.92
N GLU A 376 3.22 -9.02 -33.75
CA GLU A 376 3.50 -10.46 -33.54
C GLU A 376 4.20 -10.79 -32.20
N TYR A 377 4.85 -9.79 -31.57
CA TYR A 377 5.57 -9.95 -30.31
C TYR A 377 4.88 -9.31 -29.11
N ALA A 378 3.77 -8.59 -29.32
CA ALA A 378 3.07 -7.89 -28.25
C ALA A 378 2.67 -8.82 -27.10
N LYS A 379 2.19 -10.03 -27.42
CA LYS A 379 1.82 -11.04 -26.41
C LYS A 379 3.01 -11.51 -25.58
N SER A 380 4.12 -11.88 -26.21
CA SER A 380 5.34 -12.33 -25.52
C SER A 380 5.95 -11.23 -24.66
N PHE A 381 5.87 -9.98 -25.12
CA PHE A 381 6.34 -8.85 -24.33
C PHE A 381 5.44 -8.55 -23.13
N SER A 382 4.11 -8.66 -23.29
CA SER A 382 3.19 -8.57 -22.15
C SER A 382 3.47 -9.65 -21.11
N LYS A 383 3.71 -10.90 -21.53
CA LYS A 383 4.15 -11.99 -20.64
C LYS A 383 5.40 -11.60 -19.86
N PHE A 384 6.40 -11.06 -20.55
CA PHE A 384 7.65 -10.64 -19.93
C PHE A 384 7.45 -9.54 -18.88
N ILE A 385 6.63 -8.52 -19.15
CA ILE A 385 6.32 -7.47 -18.17
C ILE A 385 5.64 -8.07 -16.93
N SER A 386 4.64 -8.94 -17.12
CA SER A 386 3.95 -9.61 -16.02
C SER A 386 4.90 -10.49 -15.21
N PHE A 387 5.82 -11.19 -15.87
CA PHE A 387 6.86 -11.97 -15.20
C PHE A 387 7.84 -11.10 -14.40
N VAL A 388 8.31 -9.97 -14.96
CA VAL A 388 9.20 -9.04 -14.25
C VAL A 388 8.49 -8.45 -13.04
N SER A 389 7.23 -8.03 -13.18
CA SER A 389 6.38 -7.56 -12.08
C SER A 389 6.23 -8.63 -10.99
N TRP A 390 6.03 -9.88 -11.38
CA TRP A 390 6.02 -11.01 -10.46
C TRP A 390 7.36 -11.17 -9.76
N GLN A 391 8.47 -11.38 -10.46
CA GLN A 391 9.76 -11.65 -9.81
C GLN A 391 10.25 -10.48 -8.95
N ALA A 392 9.98 -9.24 -9.36
CA ALA A 392 10.39 -8.05 -8.64
C ALA A 392 9.56 -7.79 -7.38
N LYS A 393 8.44 -8.50 -7.17
CA LYS A 393 7.43 -8.13 -6.15
C LYS A 393 6.95 -6.68 -6.27
N ASN A 394 6.93 -6.15 -7.50
CA ASN A 394 6.76 -4.73 -7.81
C ASN A 394 7.70 -3.77 -7.05
N HIS A 395 8.87 -4.25 -6.61
CA HIS A 395 9.91 -3.42 -6.05
C HIS A 395 10.70 -2.75 -7.18
N ILE A 396 10.90 -1.42 -7.09
CA ILE A 396 11.53 -0.64 -8.17
C ILE A 396 12.95 -1.09 -8.49
N PHE A 397 13.78 -1.26 -7.46
CA PHE A 397 15.17 -1.66 -7.68
C PHE A 397 15.28 -3.11 -8.14
N ASP A 398 14.37 -3.99 -7.69
CA ASP A 398 14.39 -5.40 -8.10
C ASP A 398 13.93 -5.51 -9.55
N THR A 399 12.97 -4.67 -9.97
CA THR A 399 12.55 -4.53 -11.37
C THR A 399 13.75 -4.15 -12.23
N HIS A 400 14.50 -3.11 -11.85
CA HIS A 400 15.69 -2.69 -12.58
C HIS A 400 16.79 -3.77 -12.60
N ASN A 401 17.10 -4.39 -11.45
CA ASN A 401 18.06 -5.49 -11.33
C ASN A 401 17.67 -6.68 -12.21
N LEU A 402 16.39 -7.05 -12.24
CA LEU A 402 15.88 -8.14 -13.06
C LEU A 402 15.99 -7.84 -14.54
N ILE A 403 15.60 -6.64 -14.98
CA ILE A 403 15.77 -6.20 -16.36
C ILE A 403 17.24 -6.29 -16.77
N GLU A 404 18.17 -5.79 -15.95
CA GLU A 404 19.62 -5.91 -16.19
C GLU A 404 20.08 -7.36 -16.31
N ASN A 405 19.59 -8.25 -15.44
CA ASN A 405 19.95 -9.67 -15.49
C ASN A 405 19.48 -10.38 -16.76
N PHE A 406 18.50 -9.83 -17.48
CA PHE A 406 18.04 -10.36 -18.76
C PHE A 406 18.76 -9.75 -19.98
N ILE A 407 19.55 -8.70 -19.77
CA ILE A 407 20.25 -8.02 -20.85
C ILE A 407 21.41 -8.89 -21.33
N ASN A 408 21.46 -9.07 -22.64
CA ASN A 408 22.58 -9.63 -23.35
C ASN A 408 23.19 -8.55 -24.26
N PHE A 409 24.51 -8.52 -24.34
CA PHE A 409 25.23 -7.65 -25.26
C PHE A 409 25.40 -8.37 -26.60
N ASN A 410 24.91 -7.76 -27.67
CA ASN A 410 25.16 -8.25 -29.02
C ASN A 410 26.62 -7.99 -29.41
N LYS A 411 27.07 -8.52 -30.56
CA LYS A 411 28.44 -8.33 -31.08
C LYS A 411 28.82 -6.86 -31.29
N ASP A 412 27.83 -5.99 -31.45
CA ASP A 412 27.97 -4.54 -31.58
C ASP A 412 27.90 -3.79 -30.24
N GLU A 413 28.00 -4.52 -29.12
CA GLU A 413 27.85 -4.04 -27.74
C GLU A 413 26.49 -3.39 -27.45
N THR A 414 25.50 -3.55 -28.33
CA THR A 414 24.15 -3.03 -28.06
C THR A 414 23.44 -3.92 -27.03
N PRO A 415 22.96 -3.36 -25.91
CA PRO A 415 22.20 -4.12 -24.95
C PRO A 415 20.84 -4.50 -25.53
N SER A 416 20.49 -5.77 -25.41
CA SER A 416 19.20 -6.30 -25.85
C SER A 416 18.73 -7.40 -24.91
N VAL A 417 17.43 -7.47 -24.65
CA VAL A 417 16.83 -8.62 -24.00
C VAL A 417 16.12 -9.40 -25.09
N LYS A 418 16.40 -10.70 -25.12
CA LYS A 418 15.77 -11.58 -26.09
C LYS A 418 14.58 -12.25 -25.41
N VAL A 419 13.36 -11.86 -25.80
CA VAL A 419 12.10 -12.38 -25.25
C VAL A 419 11.53 -13.37 -26.24
N TYR A 420 11.80 -14.66 -26.05
CA TYR A 420 11.43 -15.69 -27.02
C TYR A 420 10.08 -16.35 -26.69
N SER A 421 9.37 -16.77 -27.73
CA SER A 421 8.18 -17.63 -27.63
C SER A 421 8.49 -18.99 -28.26
N ALA A 422 8.40 -20.04 -27.44
CA ALA A 422 8.33 -21.47 -27.75
C ALA A 422 9.55 -22.19 -28.36
N GLU A 423 9.81 -23.35 -27.74
CA GLU A 423 10.59 -24.54 -28.10
C GLU A 423 12.06 -24.36 -28.55
N GLY A 424 12.98 -24.74 -27.65
CA GLY A 424 14.35 -25.10 -28.04
C GLY A 424 15.46 -24.10 -27.70
N LEU A 425 15.27 -23.15 -26.77
CA LEU A 425 16.39 -22.36 -26.26
C LEU A 425 17.14 -23.04 -25.13
N SER A 426 18.46 -22.93 -25.17
CA SER A 426 19.29 -22.99 -23.97
C SER A 426 18.69 -22.05 -22.92
N LYS A 427 18.21 -22.61 -21.80
CA LYS A 427 17.76 -21.88 -20.60
C LYS A 427 18.63 -20.63 -20.41
N GLY A 428 18.10 -19.45 -20.72
CA GLY A 428 18.63 -18.24 -20.12
C GLY A 428 18.32 -18.24 -18.61
N ASN A 429 18.46 -17.09 -17.95
CA ASN A 429 18.10 -16.93 -16.53
C ASN A 429 16.57 -16.95 -16.25
N ILE A 430 15.73 -17.35 -17.21
CA ILE A 430 14.27 -17.39 -17.05
C ILE A 430 13.87 -18.81 -16.57
N PRO A 431 13.18 -18.94 -15.42
CA PRO A 431 12.78 -20.23 -14.87
C PRO A 431 11.69 -20.91 -15.71
N GLU A 432 11.55 -22.22 -15.57
CA GLU A 432 10.60 -23.02 -16.39
C GLU A 432 9.13 -22.62 -16.15
N ASP A 433 8.80 -22.15 -14.96
CA ASP A 433 7.46 -21.76 -14.52
C ASP A 433 7.13 -20.28 -14.75
N TRP A 434 7.95 -19.55 -15.52
CA TRP A 434 7.78 -18.12 -15.74
C TRP A 434 6.44 -17.75 -16.38
N GLU A 435 5.88 -18.59 -17.26
CA GLU A 435 4.57 -18.34 -17.87
C GLU A 435 3.46 -18.41 -16.83
N THR A 436 3.55 -19.36 -15.89
CA THR A 436 2.60 -19.50 -14.77
C THR A 436 2.69 -18.28 -13.86
N CYS A 437 3.90 -17.85 -13.52
CA CYS A 437 4.14 -16.63 -12.74
C CYS A 437 3.55 -15.38 -13.44
N ALA A 438 3.78 -15.25 -14.75
CA ALA A 438 3.26 -14.15 -15.55
C ALA A 438 1.72 -14.16 -15.56
N ALA A 439 1.11 -15.32 -15.77
CA ALA A 439 -0.35 -15.46 -15.79
C ALA A 439 -0.98 -15.16 -14.43
N LEU A 440 -0.42 -15.69 -13.35
CA LEU A 440 -0.85 -15.37 -11.98
C LEU A 440 -0.77 -13.87 -11.70
N GLN A 441 0.30 -13.18 -12.13
CA GLN A 441 0.41 -11.74 -11.99
C GLN A 441 -0.70 -11.00 -12.75
N VAL A 442 -1.09 -11.46 -13.96
CA VAL A 442 -2.21 -10.85 -14.71
C VAL A 442 -3.52 -10.97 -13.96
N PHE A 443 -3.85 -12.16 -13.45
CA PHE A 443 -5.06 -12.37 -12.65
C PHE A 443 -5.05 -11.59 -11.34
N LEU A 444 -3.92 -11.60 -10.65
CA LEU A 444 -3.72 -10.81 -9.44
C LEU A 444 -3.99 -9.33 -9.70
N ASN A 445 -3.41 -8.76 -10.76
CA ASN A 445 -3.62 -7.35 -11.09
C ASN A 445 -5.07 -7.05 -11.43
N ALA A 446 -5.71 -7.91 -12.23
CA ALA A 446 -7.10 -7.70 -12.62
C ALA A 446 -8.05 -7.69 -11.40
N SER A 447 -7.88 -8.64 -10.49
CA SER A 447 -8.68 -8.69 -9.25
C SER A 447 -8.31 -7.56 -8.28
N TYR A 448 -7.02 -7.23 -8.17
CA TYR A 448 -6.54 -6.15 -7.31
C TYR A 448 -7.09 -4.79 -7.73
N ASP A 449 -6.95 -4.44 -9.01
CA ASP A 449 -7.39 -3.15 -9.54
C ASP A 449 -8.91 -2.96 -9.41
N GLU A 450 -9.67 -4.06 -9.44
CA GLU A 450 -11.12 -4.02 -9.23
C GLU A 450 -11.52 -3.79 -7.76
N LYS A 451 -10.68 -4.24 -6.82
CA LYS A 451 -10.92 -4.12 -5.38
C LYS A 451 -10.17 -2.94 -4.74
N LEU A 452 -9.56 -2.08 -5.55
CA LEU A 452 -8.82 -0.93 -5.07
C LEU A 452 -9.76 0.07 -4.37
N TYR A 453 -9.46 0.40 -3.12
CA TYR A 453 -10.16 1.38 -2.30
C TYR A 453 -9.56 2.79 -2.53
N PRO A 454 -10.28 3.73 -3.16
CA PRO A 454 -9.72 5.04 -3.47
C PRO A 454 -9.29 5.81 -2.20
N GLY A 455 -8.02 6.19 -2.11
CA GLY A 455 -7.47 6.96 -0.98
C GLY A 455 -7.04 6.11 0.23
N GLU A 456 -7.35 4.83 0.24
CA GLU A 456 -7.04 3.84 1.29
C GLU A 456 -5.75 3.08 0.96
N TYR A 457 -4.63 3.80 0.80
CA TYR A 457 -3.36 3.24 0.32
C TYR A 457 -2.84 2.06 1.15
N GLU A 458 -3.09 2.08 2.45
CA GLU A 458 -2.69 1.04 3.39
C GLU A 458 -3.47 -0.26 3.15
N THR A 459 -4.80 -0.17 3.16
CA THR A 459 -5.72 -1.27 2.88
C THR A 459 -5.41 -1.88 1.51
N ASN A 460 -5.15 -1.03 0.52
CA ASN A 460 -4.74 -1.44 -0.82
C ASN A 460 -3.38 -2.17 -0.84
N GLU A 461 -2.38 -1.75 -0.06
CA GLU A 461 -1.12 -2.49 0.00
C GLU A 461 -1.31 -3.85 0.65
N LYS A 462 -2.00 -3.90 1.79
CA LYS A 462 -2.30 -5.15 2.49
C LYS A 462 -3.06 -6.12 1.60
N LEU A 463 -4.08 -5.65 0.88
CA LEU A 463 -4.83 -6.45 -0.07
C LEU A 463 -3.92 -7.04 -1.16
N TYR A 464 -3.06 -6.20 -1.76
CA TYR A 464 -2.11 -6.65 -2.77
C TYR A 464 -1.17 -7.74 -2.22
N LEU A 465 -0.61 -7.53 -1.02
CA LEU A 465 0.28 -8.48 -0.38
C LEU A 465 -0.42 -9.80 -0.05
N VAL A 466 -1.65 -9.75 0.47
CA VAL A 466 -2.49 -10.93 0.73
C VAL A 466 -2.71 -11.73 -0.54
N MET A 467 -3.20 -11.10 -1.61
CA MET A 467 -3.44 -11.76 -2.89
C MET A 467 -2.16 -12.37 -3.47
N ARG A 468 -1.04 -11.67 -3.29
CA ARG A 468 0.27 -12.12 -3.74
C ARG A 468 0.77 -13.35 -3.00
N GLU A 469 0.60 -13.41 -1.69
CA GLU A 469 0.93 -14.60 -0.90
C GLU A 469 0.04 -15.78 -1.30
N VAL A 470 -1.26 -15.57 -1.54
CA VAL A 470 -2.14 -16.62 -2.08
C VAL A 470 -1.62 -17.15 -3.42
N CYS A 471 -1.27 -16.26 -4.35
CA CYS A 471 -0.70 -16.69 -5.63
C CYS A 471 0.63 -17.44 -5.46
N GLY A 472 1.47 -17.03 -4.51
CA GLY A 472 2.73 -17.72 -4.19
C GLY A 472 2.51 -19.12 -3.61
N ILE A 473 1.50 -19.30 -2.77
CA ILE A 473 1.08 -20.61 -2.25
C ILE A 473 0.56 -21.48 -3.39
N LEU A 474 -0.29 -20.94 -4.26
CA LEU A 474 -0.83 -21.65 -5.42
C LEU A 474 0.29 -22.11 -6.37
N GLN A 475 1.25 -21.23 -6.65
CA GLN A 475 2.44 -21.54 -7.45
C GLN A 475 3.28 -22.65 -6.80
N SER A 476 3.52 -22.58 -5.49
CA SER A 476 4.43 -23.49 -4.78
C SER A 476 3.83 -24.87 -4.56
N ASN A 477 2.55 -24.93 -4.16
CA ASN A 477 1.87 -26.17 -3.81
C ASN A 477 1.15 -26.81 -4.99
N LYS A 478 1.04 -26.10 -6.13
CA LYS A 478 0.21 -26.41 -7.29
C LYS A 478 -1.30 -26.48 -7.01
N SER A 479 -1.72 -26.60 -5.76
CA SER A 479 -3.12 -26.57 -5.35
C SER A 479 -3.32 -25.88 -4.01
N ILE A 480 -4.52 -25.36 -3.79
CA ILE A 480 -5.00 -24.79 -2.53
C ILE A 480 -6.32 -25.46 -2.16
N GLU A 481 -6.47 -25.80 -0.88
CA GLU A 481 -7.73 -26.29 -0.32
C GLU A 481 -8.41 -25.18 0.48
N ILE A 482 -9.70 -24.99 0.27
CA ILE A 482 -10.55 -24.05 1.00
C ILE A 482 -11.59 -24.86 1.75
N LYS A 483 -11.64 -24.67 3.06
CA LYS A 483 -12.59 -25.35 3.96
C LYS A 483 -13.65 -24.35 4.38
N GLU A 484 -14.92 -24.73 4.27
CA GLU A 484 -16.06 -23.93 4.79
C GLU A 484 -16.04 -22.46 4.30
N ASP A 485 -15.65 -22.24 3.04
CA ASP A 485 -15.52 -20.91 2.43
C ASP A 485 -14.56 -19.94 3.16
N ASP A 486 -13.63 -20.44 3.99
CA ASP A 486 -12.58 -19.63 4.63
C ASP A 486 -11.41 -19.35 3.67
N PHE A 487 -11.61 -18.39 2.77
CA PHE A 487 -10.59 -17.96 1.81
C PHE A 487 -9.35 -17.33 2.46
N LEU A 488 -9.47 -16.73 3.65
CA LEU A 488 -8.31 -16.21 4.38
C LEU A 488 -7.51 -17.33 5.06
N GLY A 489 -8.18 -18.43 5.42
CA GLY A 489 -7.58 -19.65 5.98
C GLY A 489 -6.55 -20.32 5.06
N ILE A 490 -6.51 -19.97 3.78
CA ILE A 490 -5.45 -20.36 2.83
C ILE A 490 -4.08 -19.91 3.33
N LEU A 491 -4.01 -18.73 3.97
CA LEU A 491 -2.77 -18.16 4.45
C LEU A 491 -2.35 -18.82 5.78
N PRO A 492 -1.12 -19.35 5.90
CA PRO A 492 -0.54 -19.76 7.17
C PRO A 492 -0.64 -18.67 8.25
N LYS A 493 -0.83 -19.06 9.52
CA LYS A 493 -1.01 -18.11 10.63
C LYS A 493 0.14 -17.13 10.81
N ASP A 494 1.38 -17.55 10.54
CA ASP A 494 2.55 -16.69 10.57
C ASP A 494 2.50 -15.63 9.45
N ILE A 495 1.99 -15.98 8.28
CA ILE A 495 1.74 -15.02 7.18
C ILE A 495 0.60 -14.07 7.55
N GLN A 496 -0.52 -14.58 8.11
CA GLN A 496 -1.62 -13.73 8.57
C GLN A 496 -1.16 -12.72 9.63
N LYS A 497 -0.34 -13.16 10.60
CA LYS A 497 0.26 -12.30 11.62
C LYS A 497 1.23 -11.28 11.02
N ARG A 498 2.10 -11.71 10.09
CA ARG A 498 3.05 -10.83 9.38
C ARG A 498 2.33 -9.75 8.57
N LEU A 499 1.21 -10.09 7.94
CA LEU A 499 0.37 -9.16 7.17
C LEU A 499 -0.64 -8.41 8.06
N ARG A 500 -0.65 -8.67 9.37
CA ARG A 500 -1.51 -8.03 10.36
C ARG A 500 -3.00 -8.14 10.03
N LEU A 501 -3.43 -9.32 9.56
CA LEU A 501 -4.83 -9.57 9.23
C LEU A 501 -5.72 -9.66 10.48
N ASP A 502 -5.10 -9.91 11.64
CA ASP A 502 -5.78 -9.90 12.94
C ASP A 502 -6.15 -8.47 13.40
N ASP A 503 -5.52 -7.44 12.82
CA ASP A 503 -5.82 -6.02 13.11
C ASP A 503 -6.96 -5.48 12.23
N LEU A 504 -7.41 -6.25 11.24
CA LEU A 504 -8.50 -5.85 10.34
C LEU A 504 -9.84 -6.01 11.04
N ASP A 505 -10.74 -5.05 10.84
CA ASP A 505 -12.14 -5.24 11.20
C ASP A 505 -12.78 -6.36 10.34
N GLU A 506 -13.90 -6.90 10.84
CA GLU A 506 -14.57 -8.03 10.21
C GLU A 506 -15.00 -7.73 8.77
N ALA A 507 -15.41 -6.50 8.48
CA ALA A 507 -15.77 -6.08 7.12
C ALA A 507 -14.57 -6.14 6.17
N SER A 508 -13.42 -5.61 6.60
CA SER A 508 -12.16 -5.66 5.84
C SER A 508 -11.66 -7.10 5.64
N ARG A 509 -11.83 -7.97 6.65
CA ARG A 509 -11.50 -9.40 6.53
C ARG A 509 -12.39 -10.09 5.49
N GLN A 510 -13.70 -9.85 5.54
CA GLN A 510 -14.66 -10.39 4.56
C GLN A 510 -14.37 -9.89 3.15
N ASP A 511 -14.00 -8.62 3.03
CA ASP A 511 -13.60 -8.03 1.75
C ASP A 511 -12.34 -8.68 1.18
N PHE A 512 -11.33 -8.93 2.01
CA PHE A 512 -10.09 -9.60 1.59
C PHE A 512 -10.37 -11.05 1.19
N ALA A 513 -11.20 -11.76 1.96
CA ALA A 513 -11.66 -13.10 1.59
C ALA A 513 -12.39 -13.08 0.24
N GLY A 514 -13.29 -12.12 0.02
CA GLY A 514 -14.01 -11.96 -1.24
C GLY A 514 -13.11 -11.58 -2.42
N ALA A 515 -12.00 -10.87 -2.20
CA ALA A 515 -11.01 -10.59 -3.23
C ALA A 515 -10.20 -11.83 -3.63
N ILE A 516 -9.88 -12.69 -2.66
CA ILE A 516 -9.24 -14.00 -2.91
C ILE A 516 -10.20 -14.91 -3.70
N GLU A 517 -11.47 -14.97 -3.29
CA GLU A 517 -12.52 -15.70 -3.99
C GLU A 517 -12.65 -15.24 -5.46
N ASP A 518 -12.75 -13.93 -5.70
CA ASP A 518 -12.81 -13.36 -7.06
C ASP A 518 -11.57 -13.71 -7.89
N PHE A 519 -10.37 -13.63 -7.31
CA PHE A 519 -9.13 -14.02 -7.98
C PHE A 519 -9.18 -15.49 -8.44
N LEU A 520 -9.57 -16.41 -7.55
CA LEU A 520 -9.65 -17.84 -7.88
C LEU A 520 -10.71 -18.09 -8.96
N LEU A 521 -11.90 -17.51 -8.83
CA LEU A 521 -12.95 -17.65 -9.84
C LEU A 521 -12.53 -17.10 -11.20
N ARG A 522 -11.78 -16.00 -11.26
CA ARG A 522 -11.20 -15.48 -12.52
C ARG A 522 -10.18 -16.41 -13.12
N ALA A 523 -9.28 -16.91 -12.29
CA ALA A 523 -8.27 -17.85 -12.73
C ALA A 523 -8.89 -19.17 -13.21
N GLU A 524 -10.07 -19.56 -12.70
CA GLU A 524 -10.79 -20.78 -13.09
C GLU A 524 -11.63 -20.57 -14.35
N ARG A 525 -12.63 -19.67 -14.28
CA ARG A 525 -13.76 -19.56 -15.23
C ARG A 525 -13.45 -18.76 -16.48
N ASN A 526 -12.20 -18.34 -16.68
CA ASN A 526 -11.85 -17.67 -17.92
C ASN A 526 -11.81 -18.69 -19.06
N GLU A 527 -12.92 -18.87 -19.78
CA GLU A 527 -13.10 -19.89 -20.84
C GLU A 527 -11.92 -20.01 -21.83
N MET A 528 -11.20 -18.92 -22.11
CA MET A 528 -10.03 -18.92 -22.99
C MET A 528 -8.69 -19.07 -22.26
N TYR A 529 -8.60 -18.67 -21.00
CA TYR A 529 -7.34 -18.41 -20.30
C TYR A 529 -7.29 -18.97 -18.87
N GLY A 530 -8.25 -19.81 -18.48
CA GLY A 530 -8.29 -20.38 -17.14
C GLY A 530 -7.00 -21.13 -16.88
N ILE A 531 -6.34 -20.81 -15.77
CA ILE A 531 -5.06 -21.39 -15.35
C ILE A 531 -5.21 -22.32 -14.15
N ILE A 532 -6.39 -22.35 -13.53
CA ILE A 532 -6.74 -23.33 -12.50
C ILE A 532 -7.98 -24.13 -12.89
N ASP A 533 -8.11 -25.29 -12.27
CA ASP A 533 -9.32 -26.10 -12.16
C ASP A 533 -9.80 -26.09 -10.71
N SER A 534 -11.11 -26.17 -10.48
CA SER A 534 -11.66 -26.42 -9.14
C SER A 534 -12.31 -27.79 -9.05
N LYS A 535 -12.32 -28.37 -7.85
CA LYS A 535 -13.04 -29.59 -7.51
C LYS A 535 -13.60 -29.49 -6.10
N GLU A 536 -14.88 -29.79 -5.94
CA GLU A 536 -15.52 -29.88 -4.63
C GLU A 536 -15.44 -31.33 -4.11
N GLU A 537 -14.97 -31.51 -2.88
CA GLU A 537 -14.87 -32.79 -2.19
C GLU A 537 -15.56 -32.70 -0.83
N LYS A 538 -16.46 -33.65 -0.54
CA LYS A 538 -17.00 -33.80 0.82
C LYS A 538 -16.08 -34.66 1.66
N ARG A 539 -15.61 -34.14 2.79
CA ARG A 539 -14.73 -34.85 3.73
C ARG A 539 -15.38 -34.95 5.09
N LYS A 540 -15.35 -36.14 5.69
CA LYS A 540 -15.75 -36.34 7.08
C LYS A 540 -14.66 -35.81 8.01
N ALA A 541 -15.01 -34.88 8.88
CA ALA A 541 -14.19 -34.39 9.97
C ALA A 541 -14.83 -34.78 11.30
N THR A 542 -14.03 -35.05 12.33
CA THR A 542 -14.56 -35.28 13.68
C THR A 542 -14.43 -33.98 14.47
N ASP A 543 -15.53 -33.49 15.04
CA ASP A 543 -15.51 -32.31 15.89
C ASP A 543 -14.85 -32.59 17.26
N LYS A 544 -14.74 -31.56 18.11
CA LYS A 544 -14.14 -31.68 19.44
C LYS A 544 -14.91 -32.64 20.37
N ASP A 545 -16.18 -32.92 20.07
CA ASP A 545 -17.07 -33.77 20.84
C ASP A 545 -17.15 -35.20 20.27
N GLY A 546 -16.36 -35.52 19.23
CA GLY A 546 -16.34 -36.84 18.61
C GLY A 546 -17.42 -37.07 17.56
N LYS A 547 -18.21 -36.06 17.18
CA LYS A 547 -19.25 -36.19 16.14
C LYS A 547 -18.63 -36.06 14.75
N GLU A 548 -19.01 -36.94 13.84
CA GLU A 548 -18.68 -36.79 12.42
C GLU A 548 -19.49 -35.65 11.81
N LEU A 549 -18.79 -34.62 11.32
CA LEU A 549 -19.33 -33.55 10.50
C LEU A 549 -18.86 -33.73 9.06
N GLU A 550 -19.77 -33.63 8.10
CA GLU A 550 -19.42 -33.59 6.68
C GLU A 550 -19.06 -32.15 6.31
N THR A 551 -17.80 -31.92 5.94
CA THR A 551 -17.28 -30.61 5.54
C THR A 551 -17.04 -30.60 4.04
N SER A 552 -17.53 -29.55 3.35
CA SER A 552 -17.20 -29.35 1.94
C SER A 552 -15.84 -28.67 1.84
N VAL A 553 -14.97 -29.22 0.99
CA VAL A 553 -13.64 -28.70 0.69
C VAL A 553 -13.56 -28.41 -0.80
N CYS A 554 -13.29 -27.15 -1.15
CA CYS A 554 -13.04 -26.76 -2.55
C CYS A 554 -11.53 -26.74 -2.81
N ILE A 555 -11.08 -27.49 -3.80
CA ILE A 555 -9.67 -27.62 -4.17
C ILE A 555 -9.44 -26.91 -5.49
N TYR A 556 -8.60 -25.88 -5.49
CA TYR A 556 -8.17 -25.16 -6.68
C TYR A 556 -6.77 -25.62 -7.08
N SER A 557 -6.56 -26.07 -8.31
CA SER A 557 -5.28 -26.63 -8.80
C SER A 557 -4.83 -25.98 -10.10
N LEU A 558 -3.53 -25.69 -10.24
CA LEU A 558 -2.94 -25.19 -11.48
C LEU A 558 -3.04 -26.22 -12.60
N LYS A 559 -3.44 -25.77 -13.78
CA LYS A 559 -3.45 -26.57 -15.01
C LYS A 559 -2.04 -26.81 -15.51
N ASP A 560 -1.80 -28.02 -16.01
CA ASP A 560 -0.54 -28.36 -16.69
C ASP A 560 -0.33 -27.55 -17.98
N LYS A 561 -1.42 -27.15 -18.64
CA LYS A 561 -1.41 -26.36 -19.87
C LYS A 561 -2.50 -25.30 -19.83
N PHE A 562 -2.13 -24.07 -20.15
CA PHE A 562 -3.07 -22.96 -20.26
C PHE A 562 -2.63 -21.98 -21.34
N SER A 563 -3.58 -21.15 -21.80
CA SER A 563 -3.27 -20.01 -22.66
C SER A 563 -3.01 -18.78 -21.80
N PHE A 564 -1.92 -18.06 -22.08
CA PHE A 564 -1.62 -16.84 -21.33
C PHE A 564 -2.72 -15.79 -21.47
N PRO A 565 -3.23 -15.26 -20.34
CA PRO A 565 -4.33 -14.29 -20.31
C PRO A 565 -3.93 -12.92 -20.84
N ASP A 566 -4.86 -12.25 -21.50
CA ASP A 566 -4.80 -10.82 -21.77
C ASP A 566 -5.43 -10.03 -20.61
N LEU A 567 -4.74 -9.01 -20.10
CA LEU A 567 -5.16 -8.28 -18.90
C LEU A 567 -6.51 -7.59 -19.07
N GLU A 568 -6.74 -6.93 -20.22
CA GLU A 568 -8.01 -6.25 -20.49
C GLU A 568 -9.15 -7.24 -20.62
N SER A 569 -8.90 -8.38 -21.28
CA SER A 569 -9.85 -9.49 -21.36
C SER A 569 -10.23 -10.05 -19.98
N VAL A 570 -9.28 -10.15 -19.05
CA VAL A 570 -9.56 -10.58 -17.66
C VAL A 570 -10.34 -9.50 -16.88
N ARG A 571 -10.03 -8.22 -17.08
CA ARG A 571 -10.69 -7.07 -16.42
C ARG A 571 -12.14 -6.86 -16.86
N LEU A 572 -12.41 -7.07 -18.15
CA LEU A 572 -13.75 -6.90 -18.75
C LEU A 572 -14.70 -8.03 -18.38
N LYS A 573 -14.18 -9.20 -18.04
CA LYS A 573 -14.99 -10.31 -17.54
C LYS A 573 -15.42 -10.00 -16.11
N THR A 574 -16.62 -9.47 -15.99
CA THR A 574 -17.34 -9.43 -14.72
C THR A 574 -17.78 -10.85 -14.38
N LEU A 575 -17.06 -11.53 -13.48
CA LEU A 575 -17.50 -12.84 -13.02
C LEU A 575 -18.42 -12.66 -11.84
N LYS A 576 -19.69 -13.02 -12.01
CA LYS A 576 -20.64 -13.09 -10.91
C LYS A 576 -20.13 -14.14 -9.92
N THR A 577 -20.24 -13.85 -8.63
CA THR A 577 -19.94 -14.85 -7.60
C THR A 577 -20.99 -15.96 -7.64
N LYS A 578 -20.70 -17.14 -7.07
CA LYS A 578 -21.69 -18.23 -6.94
C LYS A 578 -22.97 -17.75 -6.24
N TYR A 579 -22.85 -16.83 -5.28
CA TYR A 579 -23.98 -16.23 -4.58
C TYR A 579 -24.79 -15.29 -5.48
N GLU A 580 -24.12 -14.44 -6.29
CA GLU A 580 -24.82 -13.57 -7.24
C GLU A 580 -25.51 -14.37 -8.35
N GLU A 581 -24.90 -15.46 -8.82
CA GLU A 581 -25.53 -16.41 -9.74
C GLU A 581 -26.75 -17.08 -9.10
N GLY A 582 -26.61 -17.59 -7.87
CA GLY A 582 -27.70 -18.19 -7.11
C GLY A 582 -28.86 -17.23 -6.86
N PHE A 583 -28.57 -15.99 -6.47
CA PHE A 583 -29.60 -14.96 -6.30
C PHE A 583 -30.31 -14.64 -7.61
N LEU A 584 -29.59 -14.53 -8.72
CA LEU A 584 -30.21 -14.27 -10.02
C LEU A 584 -31.12 -15.42 -10.46
N ASP A 585 -30.73 -16.67 -10.21
CA ASP A 585 -31.56 -17.86 -10.48
C ASP A 585 -32.83 -17.84 -9.60
N TRP A 586 -32.68 -17.61 -8.29
CA TRP A 586 -33.81 -17.47 -7.38
C TRP A 586 -34.74 -16.32 -7.76
N PHE A 587 -34.18 -15.16 -8.11
CA PHE A 587 -34.94 -14.01 -8.54
C PHE A 587 -35.69 -14.28 -9.86
N GLU A 588 -35.07 -14.97 -10.82
CA GLU A 588 -35.74 -15.37 -12.07
C GLU A 588 -36.93 -16.30 -11.80
N LYS A 589 -36.79 -17.24 -10.85
CA LYS A 589 -37.91 -18.08 -10.39
C LYS A 589 -39.04 -17.25 -9.77
N LEU A 590 -38.70 -16.28 -8.91
CA LEU A 590 -39.67 -15.37 -8.30
C LEU A 590 -40.40 -14.51 -9.34
N ASP A 591 -39.67 -13.95 -10.29
CA ASP A 591 -40.22 -13.10 -11.35
C ASP A 591 -41.15 -13.86 -12.31
N LYS A 592 -40.79 -15.10 -12.63
CA LYS A 592 -41.64 -16.02 -13.39
C LYS A 592 -42.91 -16.38 -12.62
N THR A 593 -42.76 -16.72 -11.33
CA THR A 593 -43.91 -17.05 -10.46
C THR A 593 -44.87 -15.87 -10.36
N LYS A 594 -44.35 -14.65 -10.15
CA LYS A 594 -45.14 -13.41 -10.16
C LYS A 594 -45.91 -13.25 -11.47
N SER A 595 -45.24 -13.38 -12.60
CA SER A 595 -45.86 -13.24 -13.93
C SER A 595 -47.00 -14.24 -14.14
N GLN A 596 -46.86 -15.46 -13.62
CA GLN A 596 -47.89 -16.49 -13.70
C GLN A 596 -49.09 -16.20 -12.78
N ILE A 597 -48.85 -15.75 -11.54
CA ILE A 597 -49.91 -15.33 -10.61
C ILE A 597 -50.71 -14.16 -11.20
N ASP A 598 -50.00 -13.16 -11.73
CA ASP A 598 -50.60 -11.98 -12.38
C ASP A 598 -51.48 -12.42 -13.57
N SER A 599 -50.99 -13.33 -14.42
CA SER A 599 -51.74 -13.86 -15.57
C SER A 599 -52.96 -14.69 -15.20
N SER A 600 -53.01 -15.24 -13.99
CA SER A 600 -54.11 -16.04 -13.47
C SER A 600 -55.17 -15.21 -12.73
N GLY A 601 -54.96 -13.88 -12.64
CA GLY A 601 -55.84 -12.99 -11.89
C GLY A 601 -55.90 -13.31 -10.39
N LEU A 602 -54.81 -13.84 -9.84
CA LEU A 602 -54.66 -14.13 -8.42
C LEU A 602 -54.03 -12.93 -7.70
N SER A 603 -54.42 -12.72 -6.45
CA SER A 603 -54.00 -11.57 -5.62
C SER A 603 -52.89 -11.90 -4.64
N SER A 604 -52.53 -13.19 -4.51
CA SER A 604 -51.54 -13.73 -3.57
C SER A 604 -50.17 -13.04 -3.57
N PHE A 605 -49.77 -12.37 -4.67
CA PHE A 605 -48.47 -11.68 -4.74
C PHE A 605 -48.46 -10.28 -4.12
N LYS A 606 -49.62 -9.69 -3.81
CA LYS A 606 -49.74 -8.27 -3.41
C LYS A 606 -48.87 -7.90 -2.21
N GLU A 607 -48.69 -8.83 -1.26
CA GLU A 607 -47.87 -8.62 -0.06
C GLU A 607 -46.35 -8.57 -0.33
N TYR A 608 -45.90 -9.04 -1.49
CA TYR A 608 -44.47 -9.17 -1.83
C TYR A 608 -44.02 -8.19 -2.93
N VAL A 609 -44.88 -7.25 -3.34
CA VAL A 609 -44.58 -6.31 -4.44
C VAL A 609 -43.38 -5.42 -4.11
N ASP A 610 -43.29 -4.92 -2.88
CA ASP A 610 -42.19 -4.05 -2.45
C ASP A 610 -40.86 -4.81 -2.39
N GLU A 611 -40.86 -6.02 -1.84
CA GLU A 611 -39.69 -6.91 -1.80
C GLU A 611 -39.25 -7.29 -3.22
N HIS A 612 -40.17 -7.69 -4.10
CA HIS A 612 -39.86 -7.99 -5.50
C HIS A 612 -39.26 -6.79 -6.23
N THR A 613 -39.79 -5.58 -6.03
CA THR A 613 -39.26 -4.36 -6.62
C THR A 613 -37.82 -4.10 -6.14
N MET A 614 -37.56 -4.29 -4.84
CA MET A 614 -36.22 -4.20 -4.27
C MET A 614 -35.27 -5.25 -4.87
N TYR A 615 -35.71 -6.50 -4.99
CA TYR A 615 -34.91 -7.57 -5.60
C TYR A 615 -34.67 -7.36 -7.09
N LEU A 616 -35.64 -6.83 -7.83
CA LEU A 616 -35.49 -6.46 -9.24
C LEU A 616 -34.45 -5.36 -9.40
N ALA A 617 -34.46 -4.36 -8.51
CA ALA A 617 -33.43 -3.33 -8.49
C ALA A 617 -32.04 -3.93 -8.23
N LEU A 618 -31.91 -4.84 -7.26
CA LEU A 618 -30.65 -5.54 -6.98
C LEU A 618 -30.24 -6.46 -8.14
N ALA A 619 -31.14 -7.22 -8.75
CA ALA A 619 -30.86 -8.10 -9.88
C ALA A 619 -30.38 -7.30 -11.09
N ASN A 620 -31.03 -6.17 -11.39
CA ASN A 620 -30.58 -5.25 -12.42
C ASN A 620 -29.21 -4.65 -12.11
N LYS A 621 -28.95 -4.35 -10.82
CA LYS A 621 -27.65 -3.90 -10.35
C LYS A 621 -26.58 -4.98 -10.55
N ILE A 622 -26.84 -6.24 -10.17
CA ILE A 622 -25.92 -7.38 -10.37
C ILE A 622 -25.68 -7.64 -11.86
N LYS A 623 -26.70 -7.50 -12.72
CA LYS A 623 -26.55 -7.67 -14.17
C LYS A 623 -25.70 -6.57 -14.83
N LYS A 624 -25.72 -5.35 -14.27
CA LYS A 624 -25.04 -4.17 -14.85
C LYS A 624 -23.69 -3.85 -14.21
N GLU A 625 -23.54 -4.13 -12.92
CA GLU A 625 -22.40 -3.68 -12.10
C GLU A 625 -21.50 -4.84 -11.67
N LYS A 626 -20.21 -4.54 -11.54
CA LYS A 626 -19.19 -5.50 -11.10
C LYS A 626 -19.37 -5.97 -9.64
N PRO A 627 -19.24 -7.28 -9.35
CA PRO A 627 -19.45 -7.86 -8.02
C PRO A 627 -18.75 -7.08 -6.91
N ARG A 628 -19.47 -6.80 -5.84
CA ARG A 628 -18.90 -6.15 -4.65
C ARG A 628 -18.97 -7.12 -3.47
N ALA A 629 -17.90 -7.19 -2.68
CA ALA A 629 -17.86 -8.04 -1.50
C ALA A 629 -18.95 -7.65 -0.49
N GLU A 630 -19.22 -6.35 -0.34
CA GLU A 630 -20.35 -5.78 0.41
C GLU A 630 -21.72 -6.40 0.06
N ARG A 631 -21.88 -6.92 -1.16
CA ARG A 631 -23.13 -7.54 -1.61
C ARG A 631 -23.28 -8.98 -1.14
N LYS A 632 -22.22 -9.69 -0.74
CA LYS A 632 -22.28 -11.13 -0.43
C LYS A 632 -23.35 -11.43 0.62
N SER A 633 -23.29 -10.79 1.79
CA SER A 633 -24.29 -10.97 2.86
C SER A 633 -25.69 -10.52 2.43
N GLN A 634 -25.81 -9.40 1.73
CA GLN A 634 -27.11 -8.93 1.22
C GLN A 634 -27.74 -9.92 0.24
N VAL A 635 -26.95 -10.41 -0.72
CA VAL A 635 -27.35 -11.35 -1.77
C VAL A 635 -27.74 -12.70 -1.18
N GLN A 636 -27.00 -13.17 -0.18
CA GLN A 636 -27.31 -14.41 0.53
C GLN A 636 -28.61 -14.28 1.32
N ASN A 637 -28.74 -13.26 2.16
CA ASN A 637 -29.97 -13.00 2.93
C ASN A 637 -31.20 -12.85 2.02
N TYR A 638 -31.03 -12.21 0.86
CA TYR A 638 -32.12 -12.06 -0.11
C TYR A 638 -32.42 -13.36 -0.85
N SER A 639 -31.43 -14.22 -1.10
CA SER A 639 -31.67 -15.53 -1.72
C SER A 639 -32.50 -16.40 -0.79
N GLU A 640 -32.13 -16.49 0.48
CA GLU A 640 -32.88 -17.20 1.54
C GLU A 640 -34.30 -16.63 1.66
N ARG A 641 -34.43 -15.29 1.65
CA ARG A 641 -35.74 -14.64 1.71
C ARG A 641 -36.60 -14.89 0.46
N ILE A 642 -36.00 -14.93 -0.74
CA ILE A 642 -36.73 -15.27 -1.97
C ILE A 642 -37.24 -16.71 -1.92
N GLU A 643 -36.44 -17.64 -1.41
CA GLU A 643 -36.84 -19.03 -1.20
C GLU A 643 -38.06 -19.13 -0.25
N ASP A 644 -38.03 -18.42 0.88
CA ASP A 644 -39.18 -18.32 1.79
C ASP A 644 -40.43 -17.72 1.12
N ILE A 645 -40.26 -16.67 0.30
CA ILE A 645 -41.38 -16.06 -0.42
C ILE A 645 -41.98 -17.05 -1.42
N LEU A 646 -41.15 -17.76 -2.17
CA LEU A 646 -41.60 -18.77 -3.13
C LEU A 646 -42.37 -19.90 -2.43
N TYR A 647 -41.89 -20.35 -1.26
CA TYR A 647 -42.57 -21.34 -0.44
C TYR A 647 -43.94 -20.83 0.05
N ASN A 648 -44.01 -19.60 0.57
CA ASN A 648 -45.26 -18.99 1.03
C ASN A 648 -46.25 -18.74 -0.10
N LEU A 649 -45.77 -18.25 -1.25
CA LEU A 649 -46.58 -18.03 -2.45
C LEU A 649 -47.21 -19.32 -2.95
N ARG A 650 -46.46 -20.44 -2.94
CA ARG A 650 -46.99 -21.75 -3.30
C ARG A 650 -48.22 -22.11 -2.46
N ASN A 651 -48.13 -21.92 -1.14
CA ASN A 651 -49.23 -22.23 -0.22
C ASN A 651 -50.42 -21.28 -0.39
N LYS A 652 -50.17 -19.98 -0.57
CA LYS A 652 -51.23 -18.98 -0.78
C LYS A 652 -51.95 -19.16 -2.11
N VAL A 653 -51.20 -19.36 -3.19
CA VAL A 653 -51.77 -19.63 -4.52
C VAL A 653 -52.62 -20.90 -4.49
N PHE A 654 -52.15 -21.94 -3.82
CA PHE A 654 -52.91 -23.17 -3.62
C PHE A 654 -54.23 -22.90 -2.88
N PHE A 655 -54.19 -22.13 -1.79
CA PHE A 655 -55.38 -21.75 -1.04
C PHE A 655 -56.34 -20.92 -1.90
N GLU A 656 -55.86 -19.88 -2.59
CA GLU A 656 -56.68 -18.98 -3.42
C GLU A 656 -57.33 -19.73 -4.59
N ILE A 657 -56.61 -20.64 -5.26
CA ILE A 657 -57.17 -21.51 -6.30
C ILE A 657 -58.26 -22.40 -5.70
N THR A 658 -58.00 -23.01 -4.54
CA THR A 658 -58.96 -23.92 -3.92
C THR A 658 -60.23 -23.17 -3.50
N THR A 659 -60.09 -21.99 -2.94
CA THR A 659 -61.21 -21.10 -2.60
C THR A 659 -62.01 -20.73 -3.85
N LYS A 660 -61.36 -20.26 -4.93
CA LYS A 660 -62.04 -19.95 -6.20
C LYS A 660 -62.78 -21.16 -6.77
N VAL A 661 -62.15 -22.34 -6.78
CA VAL A 661 -62.80 -23.58 -7.23
C VAL A 661 -64.00 -23.93 -6.36
N VAL A 662 -63.88 -23.81 -5.03
CA VAL A 662 -65.00 -24.05 -4.10
C VAL A 662 -66.12 -23.03 -4.33
N GLU A 663 -65.80 -21.77 -4.55
CA GLU A 663 -66.75 -20.69 -4.85
C GLU A 663 -67.50 -20.96 -6.14
N GLU A 664 -66.79 -21.19 -7.25
CA GLU A 664 -67.33 -21.51 -8.58
C GLU A 664 -68.23 -22.76 -8.56
N ASN A 665 -67.91 -23.75 -7.73
CA ASN A 665 -68.73 -24.96 -7.57
C ASN A 665 -69.85 -24.81 -6.53
N SER A 666 -69.87 -23.74 -5.74
CA SER A 666 -70.88 -23.51 -4.69
C SER A 666 -72.07 -22.67 -5.14
N ASP A 667 -72.08 -22.17 -6.38
CA ASP A 667 -73.22 -21.48 -6.98
C ASP A 667 -74.46 -22.36 -7.24
N SER A 668 -74.47 -23.63 -6.75
CA SER A 668 -75.71 -24.41 -6.62
C SER A 668 -76.49 -24.15 -5.31
N SER A 669 -75.95 -23.41 -4.34
CA SER A 669 -76.71 -22.77 -3.24
C SER A 669 -75.76 -22.03 -2.29
N ALA A 670 -75.95 -20.72 -2.17
CA ALA A 670 -75.14 -19.76 -1.40
C ALA A 670 -74.77 -20.20 0.04
N HIS A 671 -73.53 -19.90 0.48
CA HIS A 671 -73.16 -19.30 1.80
C HIS A 671 -71.63 -19.19 1.96
N SER A 672 -71.21 -18.18 2.74
CA SER A 672 -69.83 -17.69 2.97
C SER A 672 -68.95 -18.62 3.83
N MET A 673 -67.63 -18.59 3.59
CA MET A 673 -66.60 -19.20 4.44
C MET A 673 -66.28 -18.28 5.63
N GLU A 674 -66.21 -18.84 6.85
CA GLU A 674 -65.53 -18.19 7.98
C GLU A 674 -64.12 -18.78 8.13
N GLU A 675 -63.12 -17.89 8.26
CA GLU A 675 -61.75 -18.26 8.62
C GLU A 675 -61.71 -18.69 10.09
N ASN A 676 -61.24 -19.91 10.37
CA ASN A 676 -60.78 -20.28 11.71
C ASN A 676 -59.37 -20.88 11.63
N VAL A 677 -58.38 -20.01 11.85
CA VAL A 677 -57.01 -20.41 12.18
C VAL A 677 -56.90 -20.38 13.71
N GLY A 678 -57.22 -21.49 14.36
CA GLY A 678 -57.13 -21.61 15.81
C GLY A 678 -57.57 -22.98 16.29
N GLY A 679 -56.66 -23.69 16.96
CA GLY A 679 -56.85 -25.07 17.42
C GLY A 679 -58.14 -25.23 18.23
N ILE A 680 -59.09 -25.96 17.65
CA ILE A 680 -60.23 -26.54 18.35
C ILE A 680 -60.22 -28.03 18.03
N MET A 681 -60.33 -28.82 19.09
CA MET A 681 -60.36 -30.27 19.06
C MET A 681 -61.68 -30.71 18.41
N TRP A 682 -61.60 -31.27 17.20
CA TRP A 682 -62.75 -31.67 16.38
C TRP A 682 -63.33 -33.00 16.88
N ASP A 683 -64.66 -33.06 17.09
CA ASP A 683 -65.41 -34.33 17.10
C ASP A 683 -65.47 -34.84 15.66
N LEU A 684 -64.39 -35.48 15.21
CA LEU A 684 -64.28 -36.11 13.90
C LEU A 684 -65.20 -37.33 13.83
N ASP A 685 -65.77 -37.59 12.64
CA ASP A 685 -66.38 -38.89 12.36
C ASP A 685 -65.33 -39.99 12.68
N PRO A 686 -65.62 -40.93 13.59
CA PRO A 686 -64.68 -41.98 14.00
C PRO A 686 -64.10 -42.80 12.83
N LYS A 687 -64.76 -42.76 11.66
CA LYS A 687 -64.33 -43.46 10.45
C LYS A 687 -63.28 -42.71 9.63
N LEU A 688 -63.08 -41.42 9.86
CA LEU A 688 -62.02 -40.61 9.22
C LEU A 688 -60.75 -40.53 10.07
N ALA A 689 -60.84 -40.84 11.37
CA ALA A 689 -59.70 -40.84 12.29
C ALA A 689 -58.49 -41.70 11.82
N PRO A 690 -58.67 -42.91 11.24
CA PRO A 690 -57.53 -43.71 10.76
C PRO A 690 -56.81 -43.08 9.56
N PHE A 691 -57.54 -42.41 8.67
CA PHE A 691 -56.97 -41.73 7.50
C PHE A 691 -56.27 -40.43 7.89
N TYR A 692 -56.82 -39.71 8.87
CA TYR A 692 -56.14 -38.56 9.47
C TYR A 692 -54.86 -38.95 10.19
N HIS A 693 -54.91 -40.05 10.95
CA HIS A 693 -53.73 -40.57 11.63
C HIS A 693 -52.66 -41.00 10.62
N PHE A 694 -53.07 -41.60 9.50
CA PHE A 694 -52.17 -41.91 8.39
C PHE A 694 -51.50 -40.66 7.77
N ILE A 695 -52.25 -39.58 7.52
CA ILE A 695 -51.68 -38.31 7.02
C ILE A 695 -50.77 -37.66 8.08
N GLU A 696 -51.11 -37.73 9.37
CA GLU A 696 -50.27 -37.19 10.44
C GLU A 696 -49.00 -38.01 10.70
N GLU A 697 -49.04 -39.33 10.51
CA GLU A 697 -47.89 -40.22 10.65
C GLU A 697 -46.92 -40.12 9.46
N HIS A 698 -47.39 -39.67 8.29
CA HIS A 698 -46.59 -39.54 7.07
C HIS A 698 -46.40 -38.07 6.71
N TYR A 699 -45.36 -37.45 7.26
CA TYR A 699 -45.04 -36.01 7.14
C TYR A 699 -45.12 -35.48 5.69
N ASP A 700 -44.73 -36.29 4.69
CA ASP A 700 -44.76 -35.94 3.26
C ASP A 700 -46.18 -35.69 2.69
N PHE A 701 -47.23 -36.19 3.34
CA PHE A 701 -48.62 -36.01 2.92
C PHE A 701 -49.24 -34.71 3.47
N LYS A 702 -48.76 -34.22 4.61
CA LYS A 702 -49.29 -33.00 5.25
C LYS A 702 -49.11 -31.75 4.39
N ASP A 703 -48.06 -31.74 3.57
CA ASP A 703 -47.74 -30.63 2.66
C ASP A 703 -48.41 -30.75 1.28
N ARG A 704 -49.06 -31.89 0.98
CA ARG A 704 -49.63 -32.21 -0.35
C ARG A 704 -51.16 -32.22 -0.38
N TYR A 705 -51.81 -32.27 0.77
CA TYR A 705 -53.25 -32.39 0.91
C TYR A 705 -53.78 -31.39 1.94
N THR A 706 -54.84 -30.67 1.60
CA THR A 706 -55.58 -29.80 2.54
C THR A 706 -56.99 -30.32 2.68
N LEU A 707 -57.44 -30.50 3.92
CA LEU A 707 -58.83 -30.82 4.20
C LEU A 707 -59.61 -29.53 4.44
N ILE A 708 -60.70 -29.36 3.70
CA ILE A 708 -61.61 -28.23 3.83
C ILE A 708 -62.95 -28.77 4.30
N GLU A 709 -63.43 -28.35 5.46
CA GLU A 709 -64.79 -28.67 5.90
C GLU A 709 -65.75 -27.56 5.50
N LYS A 710 -66.82 -27.90 4.78
CA LYS A 710 -67.93 -26.99 4.45
C LYS A 710 -69.25 -27.72 4.63
N ASN A 711 -70.12 -27.21 5.52
CA ASN A 711 -71.44 -27.79 5.82
C ASN A 711 -71.42 -29.27 6.25
N GLY A 712 -70.42 -29.69 7.04
CA GLY A 712 -70.26 -31.08 7.47
C GLY A 712 -69.79 -32.03 6.36
N VAL A 713 -69.36 -31.47 5.21
CA VAL A 713 -68.69 -32.18 4.12
C VAL A 713 -67.20 -31.88 4.21
N HIS A 714 -66.38 -32.93 4.33
CA HIS A 714 -64.92 -32.81 4.36
C HIS A 714 -64.34 -33.04 2.95
N ILE A 715 -63.85 -31.98 2.33
CA ILE A 715 -63.23 -31.98 1.00
C ILE A 715 -61.72 -32.10 1.17
N LEU A 716 -61.15 -33.24 0.80
CA LEU A 716 -59.70 -33.43 0.78
C LEU A 716 -59.13 -32.97 -0.56
N VAL A 717 -58.61 -31.76 -0.62
CA VAL A 717 -57.98 -31.21 -1.81
C VAL A 717 -56.51 -31.58 -1.78
N GLY A 718 -56.15 -32.60 -2.55
CA GLY A 718 -54.76 -32.97 -2.82
C GLY A 718 -54.38 -32.62 -4.25
N PHE A 719 -53.13 -32.20 -4.45
CA PHE A 719 -52.51 -32.30 -5.76
C PHE A 719 -51.53 -33.47 -5.73
N ASP A 720 -51.83 -34.53 -6.49
CA ASP A 720 -50.92 -35.65 -6.67
C ASP A 720 -49.96 -35.35 -7.85
N PHE A 721 -48.65 -35.43 -7.63
CA PHE A 721 -47.63 -34.90 -8.56
C PHE A 721 -46.72 -35.96 -9.21
N ASP A 722 -46.72 -37.23 -8.78
CA ASP A 722 -45.89 -38.28 -9.38
C ASP A 722 -46.73 -39.55 -9.63
N GLN A 723 -46.71 -40.06 -10.87
CA GLN A 723 -47.46 -41.28 -11.24
C GLN A 723 -46.75 -42.58 -10.86
N GLU A 724 -45.43 -42.55 -10.60
CA GLU A 724 -44.65 -43.78 -10.42
C GLU A 724 -44.98 -44.52 -9.10
N ASP A 725 -45.50 -43.83 -8.08
CA ASP A 725 -45.91 -44.47 -6.82
C ASP A 725 -47.35 -45.02 -6.85
N GLN A 726 -48.11 -44.88 -7.94
CA GLN A 726 -49.49 -45.38 -8.00
C GLN A 726 -49.62 -46.88 -8.32
N ASP A 727 -48.61 -47.48 -8.97
CA ASP A 727 -48.69 -48.88 -9.42
C ASP A 727 -48.70 -49.90 -8.25
N GLU A 728 -48.23 -49.50 -7.06
CA GLU A 728 -48.27 -50.35 -5.86
C GLU A 728 -49.48 -50.12 -4.95
N TYR A 729 -50.08 -48.92 -4.96
CA TYR A 729 -51.02 -48.52 -3.90
C TYR A 729 -52.51 -48.55 -4.28
N ILE A 730 -52.88 -48.63 -5.56
CA ILE A 730 -54.29 -48.75 -5.98
C ILE A 730 -54.51 -50.04 -6.77
N LYS A 731 -54.44 -51.18 -6.07
CA LYS A 731 -55.07 -52.44 -6.51
C LYS A 731 -56.51 -52.54 -5.99
N ILE A 732 -57.38 -51.59 -6.36
CA ILE A 732 -58.83 -51.81 -6.33
C ILE A 732 -59.36 -51.29 -7.66
N GLY A 733 -59.86 -52.23 -8.47
CA GLY A 733 -59.78 -52.17 -9.92
C GLY A 733 -60.55 -51.04 -10.58
N PHE A 734 -59.95 -50.48 -11.62
CA PHE A 734 -60.59 -50.27 -12.92
C PHE A 734 -59.50 -50.15 -13.99
N ASN A 735 -59.72 -50.84 -15.12
CA ASN A 735 -58.97 -50.68 -16.36
C ASN A 735 -59.47 -49.42 -17.07
N ASP A 736 -58.65 -48.39 -17.10
CA ASP A 736 -58.40 -47.47 -18.22
C ASP A 736 -57.92 -46.14 -17.65
N ARG A 737 -56.74 -45.68 -18.11
CA ARG A 737 -56.45 -44.29 -18.50
C ARG A 737 -54.96 -44.10 -18.82
N LYS A 738 -54.68 -43.87 -20.10
CA LYS A 738 -53.59 -42.98 -20.53
C LYS A 738 -54.16 -41.57 -20.47
N TYR A 739 -53.60 -40.67 -19.65
CA TYR A 739 -53.50 -39.20 -19.78
C TYR A 739 -53.23 -38.61 -18.39
N SER A 740 -52.21 -37.76 -18.29
CA SER A 740 -51.87 -37.02 -17.07
C SER A 740 -52.90 -35.91 -16.84
N VAL A 741 -53.88 -36.17 -15.96
CA VAL A 741 -54.92 -35.20 -15.57
C VAL A 741 -54.70 -34.85 -14.10
N CYS A 742 -54.56 -33.55 -13.82
CA CYS A 742 -54.64 -33.06 -12.46
C CYS A 742 -56.04 -33.32 -11.90
N SER A 743 -56.15 -34.22 -10.93
CA SER A 743 -57.43 -34.62 -10.36
C SER A 743 -57.65 -33.86 -9.06
N VAL A 744 -58.58 -32.91 -9.02
CA VAL A 744 -59.14 -32.43 -7.74
C VAL A 744 -60.08 -33.50 -7.25
N VAL A 745 -59.71 -34.17 -6.16
CA VAL A 745 -60.51 -35.24 -5.57
C VAL A 745 -61.54 -34.61 -4.64
N ASN A 746 -62.79 -34.54 -5.08
CA ASN A 746 -63.89 -34.08 -4.23
C ASN A 746 -64.47 -35.29 -3.48
N ILE A 747 -64.17 -35.40 -2.17
CA ILE A 747 -64.81 -36.42 -1.31
C ILE A 747 -66.06 -35.78 -0.69
N VAL A 748 -67.23 -36.06 -1.26
CA VAL A 748 -68.51 -35.62 -0.67
C VAL A 748 -69.00 -36.71 0.29
N SER A 749 -68.85 -36.46 1.59
CA SER A 749 -69.61 -37.19 2.62
C SER A 749 -70.89 -36.41 2.90
N ASP A 750 -72.02 -36.88 2.35
CA ASP A 750 -73.33 -36.31 2.66
C ASP A 750 -73.89 -36.97 3.93
N LYS A 751 -73.99 -36.21 5.02
CA LYS A 751 -74.58 -36.68 6.29
C LYS A 751 -76.07 -37.07 6.14
N ASN A 752 -76.77 -36.69 5.07
CA ASN A 752 -78.20 -36.95 4.88
C ASN A 752 -78.52 -38.21 4.06
N LEU A 753 -77.54 -38.92 3.50
CA LEU A 753 -77.78 -40.17 2.78
C LEU A 753 -77.86 -41.36 3.73
N ASN A 754 -78.98 -41.46 4.43
CA ASN A 754 -79.23 -42.47 5.46
C ASN A 754 -79.47 -43.89 4.92
N LYS A 755 -79.30 -44.17 3.62
CA LYS A 755 -79.38 -45.52 3.05
C LYS A 755 -78.42 -45.70 1.88
N ALA A 756 -77.62 -46.75 2.00
CA ALA A 756 -76.62 -47.30 1.07
C ALA A 756 -75.18 -46.76 1.22
N LYS A 757 -74.30 -47.68 1.65
CA LYS A 757 -72.84 -47.60 1.73
C LYS A 757 -72.20 -47.45 0.33
N GLN A 758 -72.35 -46.31 -0.33
CA GLN A 758 -71.62 -46.03 -1.57
C GLN A 758 -70.99 -44.64 -1.51
N TRP A 759 -69.69 -44.62 -1.23
CA TRP A 759 -68.82 -43.48 -1.51
C TRP A 759 -68.77 -43.31 -3.03
N LYS A 760 -69.11 -42.13 -3.53
CA LYS A 760 -69.05 -41.82 -4.96
C LYS A 760 -67.90 -40.85 -5.20
N TRP A 761 -66.77 -41.38 -5.66
CA TRP A 761 -65.66 -40.57 -6.13
C TRP A 761 -66.10 -39.81 -7.38
N ARG A 762 -66.01 -38.48 -7.35
CA ARG A 762 -66.18 -37.65 -8.55
C ARG A 762 -64.88 -36.93 -8.83
N THR A 763 -64.27 -37.24 -9.96
CA THR A 763 -63.22 -36.42 -10.55
C THR A 763 -63.92 -35.27 -11.28
N LEU A 764 -63.72 -34.03 -10.82
CA LEU A 764 -64.14 -32.84 -11.56
C LEU A 764 -63.03 -32.49 -12.55
N GLU A 765 -63.33 -32.54 -13.84
CA GLU A 765 -62.49 -31.92 -14.87
C GLU A 765 -62.73 -30.40 -14.81
N ILE A 766 -61.81 -29.68 -14.18
CA ILE A 766 -61.84 -28.21 -14.16
C ILE A 766 -61.08 -27.75 -15.41
N SER A 767 -61.80 -27.19 -16.40
CA SER A 767 -61.26 -26.80 -17.71
C SER A 767 -60.51 -25.46 -17.69
N GLU A 768 -59.67 -25.25 -18.72
CA GLU A 768 -58.89 -24.06 -19.11
C GLU A 768 -57.94 -23.43 -18.06
N THR A 769 -58.43 -23.05 -16.87
CA THR A 769 -57.60 -22.43 -15.82
C THR A 769 -56.51 -23.38 -15.31
N LEU A 770 -56.79 -24.70 -15.29
CA LEU A 770 -55.83 -25.74 -14.92
C LEU A 770 -54.85 -26.13 -16.03
N GLN A 771 -55.10 -25.81 -17.31
CA GLN A 771 -54.09 -26.04 -18.36
C GLN A 771 -52.87 -25.11 -18.16
N ASN A 772 -53.12 -23.87 -17.74
CA ASN A 772 -52.07 -22.91 -17.39
C ASN A 772 -51.31 -23.35 -16.12
N LEU A 773 -52.01 -23.86 -15.10
CA LEU A 773 -51.39 -24.40 -13.88
C LEU A 773 -50.68 -25.75 -14.06
N ASN A 774 -51.15 -26.61 -14.98
CA ASN A 774 -50.46 -27.86 -15.33
C ASN A 774 -49.14 -27.59 -16.07
N SER A 775 -49.06 -26.50 -16.84
CA SER A 775 -47.79 -26.04 -17.42
C SER A 775 -46.81 -25.58 -16.32
N LEU A 776 -47.31 -24.84 -15.32
CA LEU A 776 -46.60 -24.38 -14.13
C LEU A 776 -46.03 -25.54 -13.31
N LYS A 777 -46.87 -26.54 -13.08
CA LYS A 777 -46.60 -27.78 -12.35
C LYS A 777 -45.53 -28.63 -13.01
N ARG A 778 -45.65 -28.88 -14.33
CA ARG A 778 -44.71 -29.74 -15.08
C ARG A 778 -43.31 -29.13 -15.14
N GLU A 779 -43.19 -27.81 -15.12
CA GLU A 779 -41.91 -27.11 -15.20
C GLU A 779 -41.23 -26.89 -13.84
N LEU A 780 -42.00 -26.70 -12.75
CA LEU A 780 -41.47 -26.60 -11.40
C LEU A 780 -41.00 -27.97 -10.86
N SER A 781 -41.72 -29.05 -11.17
CA SER A 781 -41.37 -30.41 -10.71
C SER A 781 -40.17 -31.02 -11.46
N LEU A 782 -39.97 -30.72 -12.74
CA LEU A 782 -38.82 -31.18 -13.53
C LEU A 782 -37.49 -30.45 -13.23
N ARG A 783 -37.50 -29.39 -12.41
CA ARG A 783 -36.31 -28.55 -12.14
C ARG A 783 -35.96 -28.39 -10.66
N LEU A 784 -36.80 -28.91 -9.77
CA LEU A 784 -36.56 -29.04 -8.33
C LEU A 784 -36.04 -30.44 -7.94
N LYS A 785 -36.24 -31.45 -8.80
CA LYS A 785 -35.36 -32.63 -8.90
C LYS A 785 -34.14 -32.25 -9.74
#